data_AF-A0A8S1XXZ9-F1
#
_entry.id   AF-A0A8S1XXZ9-F1
#
_cell.length_a   1.000
_cell.length_b   1.000
_cell.length_c   1.000
_cell.angle_alpha   90.00
_cell.angle_beta   90.00
_cell.angle_gamma   90.00
#
_symmetry.space_group_name_H-M   'P 1'
#
loop_
_entity.id
_entity.type
_entity.pdbx_description
1 polymer ?
#
loop_
_entity_poly.entity_id
_entity_poly.type
_entity_poly.pdbx_seq_one_letter_code
_entity_poly.pdbx_strand_id
1 'polypeptide(L)'
;MNDNFIDEENEGNIQDDRKKHYNQLLSTCQKVSIGCLSISGLAIFILSFFIPSIVENVINGKVPDQVILTESNSGLWAKLPGDSQVDLMRVLTVYEPTNLLDVIFRGQKPQFIEHEKVYSLIQVQEFTNRTYSEDGKEVTCNRYVTFQEKNAEEGTKEYQVLNPGLFGSWYLGTHLPQPKLTWMTIGQVMYNLQEQLVLNIYYQGFHYQFVKDEASCHALLKMITDEQKRKDMFYDNFMGLGNPDTMENWVRLGLEGHDFGPAGQLLKDYFDLNQELVNDIRKAISQQIKAINVSAMANSYKCNPYGQEPDQKKYKYDCTGKYFTALQWQSSGISANPPPGLGILPTDSVNFTNNTLHDYIEIAYYYKGGEFDTDYGEITFDLDWAYQFLNRNYDYPNGDYLKDQNILQHKGNVEFIYEIGAKFDKSKNLEDLKPIQERFQMKSLEQAHVVYRWVQQMGVNFSYRRNLGGKLEHGGIGMFASESIYYHFRNVSEYLLPYLISSEMIYKQKWKDCKTMFKQSIGNIDEKQAESICKSMGYQLNINHFMTIQQLCIFGVYGSQLQEFGKNHSLSQNQIFEICSDKGSTDQSFQDVIQIVHTELKEKYKCQFTHCSKQELAIKQFARCEITLNPPPSLIKQKSIHYWNKKQFPRPFEYGYFITEFKDIFTKEPPQMTDFQAKKLLHFKGIFNPLAVTSAFIYEKNHPEFYLKFIDIYQVREYEHLTQYLRFAAIQGVMGGMSTTKTPKELFFGYSESLGEELKNSDPAGNGDPATNSWVMMGDPNMTIADSYNYPQVLYTGKDNLTMTRYIKSMNKYDYAIYNYSYFDGNKTVTKWDNPWNEKEYITSSTDGITFKPYLKQEDVIRLYVPQIYRVLEMKSISDGPKIYGLDTIHFELDLDNLNINQKYNNQWNGTINMEKPFNAPAVVSLPHFYKSNSNLSDLITIKNKDGHVINASDYDKIYANIEKYSGAPLQAVIQLMISMKIQKDELFINVKEDMVLPLITLYNSGNFTEKGVKANFGELKTGLSTINWGWYLIMSVGIIMILGAILIVVIAKYKKQKVDSVYSEQ
;
A
#
# COMPACT_ATOMS: atom_id res chain seq x y z
N MET A 1 90.24 -54.93 87.21
CA MET A 1 90.57 -53.53 87.54
C MET A 1 89.28 -52.73 87.41
N ASN A 2 88.85 -52.15 88.52
CA ASN A 2 87.90 -51.05 88.74
C ASN A 2 86.50 -51.06 88.08
N ASP A 3 85.50 -51.00 88.97
CA ASP A 3 84.44 -49.98 89.11
C ASP A 3 83.57 -49.67 87.86
N ASN A 4 82.25 -49.86 87.83
CA ASN A 4 81.25 -49.27 88.72
C ASN A 4 79.86 -49.85 88.38
N PHE A 5 79.06 -50.01 89.43
CA PHE A 5 77.67 -50.45 89.42
C PHE A 5 76.73 -49.37 88.85
N ILE A 6 75.74 -49.79 88.05
CA ILE A 6 74.61 -48.98 87.62
C ILE A 6 73.40 -49.42 88.47
N ASP A 7 72.88 -48.49 89.27
CA ASP A 7 71.67 -48.66 90.09
C ASP A 7 70.40 -48.58 89.23
N GLU A 8 69.59 -49.64 89.26
CA GLU A 8 68.27 -49.77 88.61
C GLU A 8 67.13 -49.05 89.34
N GLU A 9 67.41 -48.19 90.34
CA GLU A 9 66.36 -47.56 91.16
C GLU A 9 65.90 -46.17 90.67
N ASN A 10 66.41 -45.68 89.53
CA ASN A 10 66.12 -44.33 89.03
C ASN A 10 65.21 -44.26 87.78
N GLU A 11 64.74 -45.39 87.23
CA GLU A 11 63.80 -45.38 86.07
C GLU A 11 62.33 -45.16 86.47
N GLY A 12 61.93 -45.51 87.70
CA GLY A 12 60.55 -45.36 88.19
C GLY A 12 60.11 -43.90 88.38
N ASN A 13 60.97 -43.05 88.95
CA ASN A 13 60.66 -41.62 89.16
C ASN A 13 60.77 -40.78 87.87
N ILE A 14 61.63 -41.17 86.93
CA ILE A 14 61.76 -40.46 85.63
C ILE A 14 60.57 -40.79 84.71
N GLN A 15 59.99 -41.99 84.77
CA GLN A 15 58.77 -42.32 84.03
C GLN A 15 57.54 -41.60 84.60
N ASP A 16 57.41 -41.45 85.91
CA ASP A 16 56.23 -40.82 86.53
C ASP A 16 56.24 -39.29 86.34
N ASP A 17 57.41 -38.64 86.42
CA ASP A 17 57.53 -37.22 86.08
C ASP A 17 57.35 -36.96 84.58
N ARG A 18 57.83 -37.84 83.69
CA ARG A 18 57.53 -37.72 82.24
C ARG A 18 56.04 -37.93 81.95
N LYS A 19 55.35 -38.81 82.67
CA LYS A 19 53.91 -39.06 82.51
C LYS A 19 53.08 -37.89 83.05
N LYS A 20 53.51 -37.28 84.15
CA LYS A 20 52.90 -36.06 84.73
C LYS A 20 53.12 -34.83 83.83
N HIS A 21 54.32 -34.68 83.28
CA HIS A 21 54.66 -33.62 82.33
C HIS A 21 53.94 -33.82 80.99
N TYR A 22 53.84 -35.06 80.49
CA TYR A 22 53.07 -35.41 79.30
C TYR A 22 51.57 -35.15 79.48
N ASN A 23 50.99 -35.52 80.63
CA ASN A 23 49.58 -35.25 80.93
C ASN A 23 49.29 -33.74 81.10
N GLN A 24 50.24 -32.97 81.65
CA GLN A 24 50.15 -31.50 81.69
C GLN A 24 50.25 -30.88 80.29
N LEU A 25 51.18 -31.34 79.44
CA LEU A 25 51.29 -30.91 78.05
C LEU A 25 50.03 -31.28 77.25
N LEU A 26 49.50 -32.49 77.41
CA LEU A 26 48.29 -32.95 76.73
C LEU A 26 47.05 -32.15 77.16
N SER A 27 46.91 -31.86 78.47
CA SER A 27 45.86 -31.01 79.04
C SER A 27 45.95 -29.57 78.54
N THR A 28 47.17 -29.03 78.44
CA THR A 28 47.40 -27.67 77.93
C THR A 28 47.11 -27.60 76.43
N CYS A 29 47.60 -28.55 75.64
CA CYS A 29 47.28 -28.67 74.21
C CYS A 29 45.77 -28.86 73.97
N GLN A 30 45.07 -29.65 74.79
CA GLN A 30 43.61 -29.81 74.70
C GLN A 30 42.88 -28.51 75.01
N LYS A 31 43.25 -27.79 76.07
CA LYS A 31 42.64 -26.49 76.41
C LYS A 31 42.89 -25.43 75.35
N VAL A 32 44.11 -25.36 74.81
CA VAL A 32 44.48 -24.46 73.71
C VAL A 32 43.71 -24.83 72.43
N SER A 33 43.59 -26.12 72.11
CA SER A 33 42.84 -26.59 70.94
C SER A 33 41.35 -26.32 71.06
N ILE A 34 40.73 -26.57 72.23
CA ILE A 34 39.33 -26.24 72.52
C ILE A 34 39.13 -24.73 72.44
N GLY A 35 40.03 -23.93 73.03
CA GLY A 35 39.96 -22.47 72.97
C GLY A 35 40.06 -21.95 71.55
N CYS A 36 41.02 -22.43 70.76
CA CYS A 36 41.20 -22.04 69.36
C CYS A 36 40.01 -22.47 68.50
N LEU A 37 39.50 -23.69 68.63
CA LEU A 37 38.34 -24.18 67.88
C LEU A 37 37.05 -23.44 68.25
N SER A 38 36.86 -23.13 69.53
CA SER A 38 35.67 -22.41 70.02
C SER A 38 35.67 -20.94 69.59
N ILE A 39 36.82 -20.26 69.74
CA ILE A 39 36.97 -18.85 69.34
C ILE A 39 36.91 -18.72 67.82
N SER A 40 37.60 -19.59 67.08
CA SER A 40 37.56 -19.58 65.61
C SER A 40 36.18 -19.96 65.09
N GLY A 41 35.52 -20.96 65.68
CA GLY A 41 34.16 -21.36 65.33
C GLY A 41 33.14 -20.26 65.61
N LEU A 42 33.23 -19.57 66.76
CA LEU A 42 32.39 -18.43 67.09
C LEU A 42 32.65 -17.23 66.17
N ALA A 43 33.91 -16.92 65.86
CA ALA A 43 34.26 -15.86 64.93
C ALA A 43 33.74 -16.14 63.52
N ILE A 44 33.88 -17.37 63.02
CA ILE A 44 33.34 -17.80 61.71
C ILE A 44 31.81 -17.74 61.70
N PHE A 45 31.16 -18.17 62.79
CA PHE A 45 29.71 -18.08 62.93
C PHE A 45 29.22 -16.62 62.92
N ILE A 46 29.88 -15.72 63.66
CA ILE A 46 29.56 -14.28 63.66
C ILE A 46 29.80 -13.67 62.28
N LEU A 47 30.94 -13.97 61.64
CA LEU A 47 31.26 -13.50 60.29
C LEU A 47 30.21 -13.93 59.28
N SER A 48 29.62 -15.13 59.42
CA SER A 48 28.60 -15.64 58.50
C SER A 48 27.37 -14.73 58.37
N PHE A 49 27.02 -13.97 59.42
CA PHE A 49 25.92 -12.99 59.37
C PHE A 49 26.25 -11.72 58.56
N PHE A 50 27.54 -11.39 58.42
CA PHE A 50 27.99 -10.21 57.65
C PHE A 50 28.31 -10.52 56.20
N ILE A 51 28.48 -11.80 55.83
CA ILE A 51 28.82 -12.22 54.46
C ILE A 51 27.78 -11.76 53.44
N PRO A 52 26.45 -11.92 53.67
CA PRO A 52 25.46 -11.40 52.74
C PRO A 52 25.67 -9.92 52.44
N SER A 53 25.85 -9.08 53.47
CA SER A 53 26.09 -7.64 53.30
C SER A 53 27.42 -7.31 52.63
N ILE A 54 28.50 -8.05 52.92
CA ILE A 54 29.80 -7.87 52.25
C ILE A 54 29.68 -8.19 50.77
N VAL A 55 29.08 -9.33 50.42
CA VAL A 55 28.94 -9.75 49.03
C VAL A 55 27.96 -8.83 48.29
N GLU A 56 26.87 -8.40 48.93
CA GLU A 56 25.95 -7.39 48.37
C GLU A 56 26.65 -6.06 48.10
N ASN A 57 27.51 -5.58 49.02
CA ASN A 57 28.33 -4.39 48.78
C ASN A 57 29.33 -4.57 47.62
N VAL A 58 29.92 -5.76 47.48
CA VAL A 58 30.82 -6.07 46.34
C VAL A 58 30.04 -6.11 45.02
N ILE A 59 28.84 -6.72 45.01
CA ILE A 59 27.95 -6.71 43.84
C ILE A 59 27.57 -5.26 43.50
N ASN A 60 27.12 -4.48 44.48
CA ASN A 60 26.75 -3.08 44.29
C ASN A 60 27.92 -2.22 43.80
N GLY A 61 29.15 -2.53 44.19
CA GLY A 61 30.35 -1.87 43.68
C GLY A 61 30.70 -2.25 42.24
N LYS A 62 30.37 -3.46 41.78
CA LYS A 62 30.70 -3.96 40.43
C LYS A 62 29.62 -3.74 39.37
N VAL A 63 28.35 -3.67 39.77
CA VAL A 63 27.23 -3.43 38.83
C VAL A 63 27.42 -2.16 38.00
N PRO A 64 27.87 -1.01 38.56
CA PRO A 64 28.13 0.20 37.77
C PRO A 64 29.10 -0.03 36.59
N ASP A 65 30.17 -0.80 36.80
CA ASP A 65 31.18 -1.08 35.76
C ASP A 65 30.61 -1.90 34.59
N GLN A 66 29.57 -2.70 34.85
CA GLN A 66 28.90 -3.53 33.85
C GLN A 66 27.78 -2.78 33.11
N VAL A 67 27.15 -1.80 33.77
CA VAL A 67 25.92 -1.15 33.29
C VAL A 67 26.20 0.21 32.64
N ILE A 68 27.18 0.98 33.14
CA ILE A 68 27.53 2.29 32.54
C ILE A 68 28.02 2.08 31.11
N LEU A 69 27.45 2.82 30.16
CA LEU A 69 27.80 2.71 28.74
C LEU A 69 29.21 3.28 28.52
N THR A 70 30.20 2.41 28.34
CA THR A 70 31.59 2.78 28.07
C THR A 70 32.06 2.14 26.76
N GLU A 71 33.17 2.63 26.21
CA GLU A 71 33.74 2.04 24.99
C GLU A 71 34.22 0.59 25.27
N SER A 72 34.75 0.34 26.48
CA SER A 72 35.25 -0.97 26.90
C SER A 72 34.19 -2.06 27.02
N ASN A 73 32.92 -1.70 27.28
CA ASN A 73 31.81 -2.66 27.36
C ASN A 73 30.82 -2.52 26.19
N SER A 74 31.23 -1.84 25.10
CA SER A 74 30.37 -1.58 23.94
C SER A 74 29.91 -2.84 23.22
N GLY A 75 30.61 -3.97 23.35
CA GLY A 75 30.11 -5.24 22.83
C GLY A 75 28.84 -5.74 23.52
N LEU A 76 28.55 -5.32 24.76
CA LEU A 76 27.33 -5.71 25.49
C LEU A 76 26.13 -4.83 25.17
N TRP A 77 26.33 -3.51 25.12
CA TRP A 77 25.21 -2.57 24.98
C TRP A 77 25.01 -2.08 23.54
N ALA A 78 26.08 -1.98 22.74
CA ALA A 78 26.04 -1.46 21.39
C ALA A 78 25.96 -2.51 20.29
N LYS A 79 26.03 -3.81 20.58
CA LYS A 79 25.99 -4.88 19.58
C LYS A 79 25.05 -6.01 19.98
N LEU A 80 24.24 -6.49 19.05
CA LEU A 80 23.39 -7.67 19.17
C LEU A 80 23.60 -8.55 17.92
N PRO A 81 24.00 -9.83 18.06
CA PRO A 81 24.22 -10.57 19.31
C PRO A 81 25.44 -10.10 20.13
N GLY A 82 26.45 -9.45 19.54
CA GLY A 82 27.58 -8.84 20.28
C GLY A 82 28.22 -9.76 21.32
N ASP A 83 28.65 -9.20 22.45
CA ASP A 83 29.16 -9.98 23.60
C ASP A 83 28.01 -10.67 24.36
N SER A 84 26.79 -10.14 24.25
CA SER A 84 25.58 -10.74 24.87
C SER A 84 25.27 -12.15 24.34
N GLN A 85 25.65 -12.43 23.09
CA GLN A 85 25.31 -13.65 22.34
C GLN A 85 23.79 -13.91 22.31
N VAL A 86 22.99 -12.84 22.32
CA VAL A 86 21.52 -12.89 22.25
C VAL A 86 21.08 -12.75 20.80
N ASP A 87 20.47 -13.79 20.26
CA ASP A 87 19.79 -13.71 18.97
C ASP A 87 18.42 -13.07 19.17
N LEU A 88 18.23 -11.90 18.57
CA LEU A 88 16.91 -11.28 18.47
C LEU A 88 16.15 -11.89 17.30
N MET A 89 15.22 -12.78 17.58
CA MET A 89 14.37 -13.40 16.58
C MET A 89 13.25 -12.44 16.17
N ARG A 90 13.02 -12.34 14.86
CA ARG A 90 11.80 -11.79 14.26
C ARG A 90 11.08 -12.92 13.56
N VAL A 91 9.84 -13.18 13.92
CA VAL A 91 9.03 -14.25 13.35
C VAL A 91 7.73 -13.66 12.85
N LEU A 92 7.40 -13.95 11.60
CA LEU A 92 6.20 -13.47 10.94
C LEU A 92 5.13 -14.56 10.94
N THR A 93 3.92 -14.19 11.32
CA THR A 93 2.69 -14.96 11.13
C THR A 93 1.80 -14.21 10.14
N VAL A 94 1.13 -14.94 9.24
CA VAL A 94 0.27 -14.37 8.19
C VAL A 94 -1.17 -14.85 8.37
N TYR A 95 -2.13 -13.95 8.17
CA TYR A 95 -3.57 -14.27 8.21
C TYR A 95 -4.16 -14.27 6.79
N GLU A 96 -4.55 -15.44 6.30
CA GLU A 96 -5.13 -15.64 4.97
C GLU A 96 -6.66 -15.49 5.01
N PRO A 97 -7.23 -14.48 4.33
CA PRO A 97 -8.68 -14.29 4.29
C PRO A 97 -9.37 -15.32 3.39
N THR A 98 -10.54 -15.83 3.81
CA THR A 98 -11.26 -16.87 3.03
C THR A 98 -12.60 -16.44 2.43
N ASN A 99 -13.22 -15.35 2.92
CA ASN A 99 -14.57 -14.94 2.47
C ASN A 99 -14.79 -13.41 2.33
N LEU A 100 -13.74 -12.63 2.01
CA LEU A 100 -13.84 -11.16 2.01
C LEU A 100 -14.94 -10.58 1.12
N LEU A 101 -15.22 -11.18 -0.04
CA LEU A 101 -16.30 -10.67 -0.90
C LEU A 101 -17.68 -10.87 -0.25
N ASP A 102 -17.88 -11.97 0.48
CA ASP A 102 -19.11 -12.21 1.23
C ASP A 102 -19.25 -11.25 2.41
N VAL A 103 -18.15 -10.83 3.01
CA VAL A 103 -18.16 -9.78 4.04
C VAL A 103 -18.72 -8.49 3.44
N ILE A 104 -18.21 -8.05 2.28
CA ILE A 104 -18.57 -6.76 1.69
C ILE A 104 -19.97 -6.77 1.06
N PHE A 105 -20.34 -7.83 0.36
CA PHE A 105 -21.59 -7.87 -0.41
C PHE A 105 -22.72 -8.59 0.31
N ARG A 106 -22.43 -9.59 1.15
CA ARG A 106 -23.44 -10.37 1.88
C ARG A 106 -23.50 -10.04 3.37
N GLY A 107 -22.63 -9.15 3.86
CA GLY A 107 -22.56 -8.78 5.28
C GLY A 107 -22.21 -9.98 6.17
N GLN A 108 -21.49 -10.97 5.65
CA GLN A 108 -21.04 -12.13 6.42
C GLN A 108 -19.91 -11.77 7.39
N LYS A 109 -19.72 -12.61 8.41
CA LYS A 109 -18.60 -12.49 9.35
C LYS A 109 -17.27 -12.86 8.64
N PRO A 110 -16.22 -12.01 8.69
CA PRO A 110 -14.91 -12.32 8.15
C PRO A 110 -14.29 -13.59 8.76
N GLN A 111 -13.62 -14.37 7.90
CA GLN A 111 -12.92 -15.59 8.27
C GLN A 111 -11.47 -15.55 7.77
N PHE A 112 -10.55 -15.97 8.63
CA PHE A 112 -9.11 -16.01 8.37
C PHE A 112 -8.52 -17.38 8.74
N ILE A 113 -7.53 -17.83 7.98
CA ILE A 113 -6.65 -18.95 8.32
C ILE A 113 -5.31 -18.37 8.77
N GLU A 114 -4.91 -18.68 10.00
CA GLU A 114 -3.61 -18.31 10.52
C GLU A 114 -2.54 -19.29 10.05
N HIS A 115 -1.48 -18.72 9.46
CA HIS A 115 -0.26 -19.43 9.14
C HIS A 115 0.85 -18.94 10.08
N GLU A 116 1.04 -19.68 11.16
CA GLU A 116 2.06 -19.38 12.17
C GLU A 116 3.50 -19.56 11.64
N LYS A 117 4.39 -18.67 12.09
CA LYS A 117 5.86 -18.77 11.95
C LYS A 117 6.32 -19.09 10.52
N VAL A 118 5.73 -18.40 9.55
CA VAL A 118 5.99 -18.63 8.13
C VAL A 118 7.31 -18.04 7.66
N TYR A 119 7.95 -17.18 8.45
CA TYR A 119 9.25 -16.62 8.12
C TYR A 119 9.98 -16.15 9.37
N SER A 120 11.24 -16.56 9.52
CA SER A 120 12.06 -16.26 10.70
C SER A 120 13.37 -15.58 10.32
N LEU A 121 13.66 -14.46 10.98
CA LEU A 121 14.88 -13.67 10.82
C LEU A 121 15.60 -13.54 12.15
N ILE A 122 16.92 -13.41 12.09
CA ILE A 122 17.77 -12.97 13.21
C ILE A 122 18.12 -11.52 12.95
N GLN A 123 17.69 -10.63 13.84
CA GLN A 123 18.07 -9.23 13.80
C GLN A 123 19.49 -9.07 14.35
N VAL A 124 20.35 -8.47 13.54
CA VAL A 124 21.66 -7.98 13.97
C VAL A 124 21.56 -6.47 14.11
N GLN A 125 21.97 -5.96 15.28
CA GLN A 125 21.94 -4.53 15.56
C GLN A 125 23.31 -4.05 16.05
N GLU A 126 23.75 -2.89 15.58
CA GLU A 126 24.96 -2.22 16.04
C GLU A 126 24.73 -0.71 16.19
N PHE A 127 25.29 -0.10 17.26
CA PHE A 127 25.44 1.35 17.35
C PHE A 127 26.81 1.77 16.81
N THR A 128 26.82 2.45 15.67
CA THR A 128 28.02 2.95 15.00
C THR A 128 28.30 4.43 15.36
N ASN A 129 29.50 4.94 15.02
CA ASN A 129 29.94 6.34 15.26
C ASN A 129 29.72 6.86 16.69
N ARG A 130 30.04 6.04 17.68
CA ARG A 130 29.85 6.38 19.10
C ARG A 130 30.75 7.54 19.49
N THR A 131 30.14 8.65 19.89
CA THR A 131 30.83 9.85 20.35
C THR A 131 30.31 10.22 21.72
N TYR A 132 31.19 10.19 22.72
CA TYR A 132 30.87 10.56 24.10
C TYR A 132 30.94 12.07 24.29
N SER A 133 30.04 12.62 25.10
CA SER A 133 30.15 14.00 25.57
C SER A 133 31.45 14.20 26.38
N GLU A 134 31.94 15.44 26.49
CA GLU A 134 33.18 15.74 27.24
C GLU A 134 33.13 15.27 28.70
N ASP A 135 31.94 15.34 29.32
CA ASP A 135 31.70 14.85 30.68
C ASP A 135 31.40 13.33 30.73
N GLY A 136 31.25 12.67 29.58
CA GLY A 136 30.94 11.25 29.44
C GLY A 136 29.55 10.84 29.88
N LYS A 137 28.63 11.79 30.10
CA LYS A 137 27.25 11.54 30.55
C LYS A 137 26.33 11.06 29.43
N GLU A 138 26.70 11.35 28.19
CA GLU A 138 25.91 11.07 27.01
C GLU A 138 26.77 10.40 25.94
N VAL A 139 26.14 9.54 25.16
CA VAL A 139 26.74 8.96 23.96
C VAL A 139 25.82 9.21 22.77
N THR A 140 26.37 9.83 21.73
CA THR A 140 25.72 9.96 20.42
C THR A 140 26.16 8.79 19.55
N CYS A 141 25.22 8.10 18.91
CA CYS A 141 25.51 6.99 18.03
C CYS A 141 24.50 6.92 16.86
N ASN A 142 24.78 6.07 15.88
CA ASN A 142 23.89 5.78 14.77
C ASN A 142 23.37 4.35 14.88
N ARG A 143 22.05 4.15 14.78
CA ARG A 143 21.45 2.82 14.86
C ARG A 143 21.56 2.11 13.50
N TYR A 144 22.27 0.99 13.47
CA TYR A 144 22.38 0.11 12.30
C TYR A 144 21.67 -1.21 12.59
N VAL A 145 20.69 -1.58 11.75
CA VAL A 145 19.90 -2.80 11.89
C VAL A 145 19.91 -3.56 10.57
N THR A 146 20.28 -4.84 10.61
CA THR A 146 20.22 -5.75 9.48
C THR A 146 19.60 -7.09 9.90
N PHE A 147 19.15 -7.87 8.92
CA PHE A 147 18.45 -9.13 9.16
C PHE A 147 19.12 -10.29 8.44
N GLN A 148 19.29 -11.40 9.15
CA GLN A 148 19.77 -12.66 8.60
C GLN A 148 18.61 -13.65 8.54
N GLU A 149 18.38 -14.24 7.36
CA GLU A 149 17.31 -15.22 7.18
C GLU A 149 17.72 -16.55 7.85
N LYS A 150 16.86 -17.10 8.71
CA LYS A 150 17.10 -18.41 9.33
C LYS A 150 16.84 -19.55 8.34
N ASN A 151 15.81 -19.40 7.50
CA ASN A 151 15.48 -20.29 6.40
C ASN A 151 14.93 -19.46 5.23
N ALA A 152 15.69 -19.38 4.13
CA ALA A 152 15.32 -18.56 2.98
C ALA A 152 14.08 -19.11 2.23
N GLU A 153 13.88 -20.43 2.24
CA GLU A 153 12.77 -21.07 1.52
C GLU A 153 11.40 -20.76 2.14
N GLU A 154 11.36 -20.58 3.46
CA GLU A 154 10.16 -20.14 4.19
C GLU A 154 9.66 -18.77 3.70
N GLY A 155 10.59 -17.88 3.33
CA GLY A 155 10.30 -16.52 2.90
C GLY A 155 9.75 -16.40 1.47
N THR A 156 9.78 -17.45 0.65
CA THR A 156 9.40 -17.40 -0.78
C THR A 156 8.03 -18.01 -1.08
N LYS A 157 7.42 -18.70 -0.11
CA LYS A 157 6.08 -19.25 -0.29
C LYS A 157 5.05 -18.13 -0.36
N GLU A 158 4.16 -18.19 -1.35
CA GLU A 158 3.10 -17.22 -1.53
C GLU A 158 1.89 -17.52 -0.63
N TYR A 159 1.30 -16.46 -0.07
CA TYR A 159 0.06 -16.49 0.71
C TYR A 159 -0.90 -15.43 0.16
N GLN A 160 -2.20 -15.74 0.16
CA GLN A 160 -3.20 -14.71 -0.03
C GLN A 160 -3.36 -13.93 1.28
N VAL A 161 -3.24 -12.61 1.23
CA VAL A 161 -3.33 -11.70 2.39
C VAL A 161 -4.25 -10.55 2.08
N LEU A 162 -4.67 -9.78 3.09
CA LEU A 162 -5.37 -8.51 2.86
C LEU A 162 -4.51 -7.60 1.98
N ASN A 163 -5.13 -6.80 1.11
CA ASN A 163 -4.43 -5.88 0.22
C ASN A 163 -4.24 -4.50 0.89
N PRO A 164 -3.10 -4.23 1.55
CA PRO A 164 -2.85 -2.94 2.20
C PRO A 164 -2.88 -1.76 1.22
N GLY A 165 -2.51 -1.96 -0.06
CA GLY A 165 -2.55 -0.94 -1.10
C GLY A 165 -3.96 -0.46 -1.41
N LEU A 166 -4.94 -1.37 -1.47
CA LEU A 166 -6.35 -1.04 -1.61
C LEU A 166 -6.82 -0.14 -0.47
N PHE A 167 -6.57 -0.59 0.76
CA PHE A 167 -7.02 0.12 1.96
C PHE A 167 -6.36 1.50 2.06
N GLY A 168 -5.05 1.60 1.75
CA GLY A 168 -4.34 2.87 1.67
C GLY A 168 -4.91 3.81 0.62
N SER A 169 -5.18 3.31 -0.59
CA SER A 169 -5.74 4.10 -1.69
C SER A 169 -7.16 4.60 -1.39
N TRP A 170 -8.00 3.76 -0.80
CA TRP A 170 -9.35 4.16 -0.37
C TRP A 170 -9.29 5.17 0.77
N TYR A 171 -8.43 4.95 1.77
CA TYR A 171 -8.22 5.89 2.86
C TYR A 171 -7.75 7.26 2.34
N LEU A 172 -6.77 7.27 1.43
CA LEU A 172 -6.32 8.48 0.75
C LEU A 172 -7.47 9.18 0.04
N GLY A 173 -8.24 8.46 -0.78
CA GLY A 173 -9.35 9.03 -1.55
C GLY A 173 -10.45 9.65 -0.68
N THR A 174 -10.72 9.08 0.49
CA THR A 174 -11.74 9.56 1.44
C THR A 174 -11.23 10.64 2.40
N HIS A 175 -9.91 10.85 2.48
CA HIS A 175 -9.29 11.86 3.36
C HIS A 175 -8.53 12.94 2.56
N LEU A 176 -8.76 13.05 1.25
CA LEU A 176 -8.15 14.09 0.43
C LEU A 176 -8.51 15.49 0.97
N PRO A 177 -7.52 16.35 1.27
CA PRO A 177 -7.79 17.73 1.63
C PRO A 177 -8.59 18.42 0.52
N GLN A 178 -9.62 19.18 0.91
CA GLN A 178 -10.52 19.87 -0.01
C GLN A 178 -9.78 20.69 -1.11
N PRO A 179 -8.69 21.44 -0.84
CA PRO A 179 -7.93 22.12 -1.89
C PRO A 179 -7.31 21.18 -2.92
N LYS A 180 -6.78 20.02 -2.48
CA LYS A 180 -6.19 19.02 -3.37
C LYS A 180 -7.23 18.41 -4.31
N LEU A 181 -8.38 18.01 -3.76
CA LEU A 181 -9.52 17.51 -4.56
C LEU A 181 -9.97 18.56 -5.59
N THR A 182 -10.06 19.82 -5.17
CA THR A 182 -10.46 20.93 -6.04
C THR A 182 -9.49 21.13 -7.18
N TRP A 183 -8.19 21.12 -6.87
CA TRP A 183 -7.14 21.23 -7.87
C TRP A 183 -7.19 20.08 -8.89
N MET A 184 -7.31 18.82 -8.44
CA MET A 184 -7.49 17.65 -9.32
C MET A 184 -8.75 17.78 -10.18
N THR A 185 -9.87 18.21 -9.58
CA THR A 185 -11.15 18.37 -10.29
C THR A 185 -11.05 19.43 -11.39
N ILE A 186 -10.54 20.62 -11.06
CA ILE A 186 -10.37 21.70 -12.05
C ILE A 186 -9.37 21.25 -13.12
N GLY A 187 -8.28 20.59 -12.73
CA GLY A 187 -7.33 20.00 -13.66
C GLY A 187 -8.03 19.11 -14.67
N GLN A 188 -8.72 18.07 -14.22
CA GLN A 188 -9.39 17.11 -15.11
C GLN A 188 -10.42 17.79 -16.02
N VAL A 189 -11.21 18.72 -15.47
CA VAL A 189 -12.21 19.47 -16.25
C VAL A 189 -11.54 20.31 -17.34
N MET A 190 -10.49 21.04 -17.01
CA MET A 190 -9.79 21.88 -17.99
C MET A 190 -9.12 21.03 -19.08
N TYR A 191 -8.50 19.90 -18.73
CA TYR A 191 -7.95 18.95 -19.70
C TYR A 191 -9.05 18.40 -20.63
N ASN A 192 -10.15 17.93 -20.06
CA ASN A 192 -11.27 17.41 -20.84
C ASN A 192 -11.86 18.48 -21.76
N LEU A 193 -12.01 19.73 -21.31
CA LEU A 193 -12.46 20.83 -22.17
C LEU A 193 -11.47 21.11 -23.31
N GLN A 194 -10.16 21.07 -23.04
CA GLN A 194 -9.14 21.31 -24.05
C GLN A 194 -9.21 20.27 -25.17
N GLU A 195 -9.35 19.00 -24.80
CA GLU A 195 -9.49 17.88 -25.74
C GLU A 195 -10.83 17.91 -26.48
N GLN A 196 -11.93 18.13 -25.74
CA GLN A 196 -13.28 17.91 -26.27
C GLN A 196 -13.85 19.13 -27.02
N LEU A 197 -13.54 20.38 -26.64
CA LEU A 197 -14.17 21.53 -27.29
C LEU A 197 -13.83 21.61 -28.79
N VAL A 198 -12.56 21.38 -29.14
CA VAL A 198 -12.11 21.37 -30.54
C VAL A 198 -12.82 20.25 -31.32
N LEU A 199 -12.84 19.04 -30.75
CA LEU A 199 -13.48 17.88 -31.37
C LEU A 199 -14.99 18.07 -31.52
N ASN A 200 -15.65 18.65 -30.51
CA ASN A 200 -17.07 18.96 -30.53
C ASN A 200 -17.43 19.91 -31.66
N ILE A 201 -16.65 20.97 -31.85
CA ILE A 201 -16.86 21.91 -32.96
C ILE A 201 -16.69 21.17 -34.29
N TYR A 202 -15.65 20.35 -34.43
CA TYR A 202 -15.42 19.61 -35.67
C TYR A 202 -16.51 18.60 -35.97
N TYR A 203 -16.94 17.78 -35.01
CA TYR A 203 -17.94 16.75 -35.30
C TYR A 203 -19.33 17.34 -35.51
N GLN A 204 -19.73 18.38 -34.78
CA GLN A 204 -21.01 19.04 -35.04
C GLN A 204 -20.99 19.73 -36.39
N GLY A 205 -19.92 20.48 -36.68
CA GLY A 205 -19.73 21.06 -38.00
C GLY A 205 -19.76 20.03 -39.11
N PHE A 206 -19.09 18.89 -38.90
CA PHE A 206 -19.01 17.81 -39.85
C PHE A 206 -20.37 17.16 -40.09
N HIS A 207 -21.10 16.86 -39.01
CA HIS A 207 -22.45 16.30 -39.08
C HIS A 207 -23.40 17.23 -39.85
N TYR A 208 -23.55 18.48 -39.42
CA TYR A 208 -24.56 19.38 -39.98
C TYR A 208 -24.22 19.90 -41.40
N GLN A 209 -22.94 20.04 -41.74
CA GLN A 209 -22.55 20.52 -43.07
C GLN A 209 -22.42 19.40 -44.11
N PHE A 210 -21.94 18.22 -43.70
CA PHE A 210 -21.52 17.18 -44.65
C PHE A 210 -22.22 15.83 -44.48
N VAL A 211 -22.89 15.57 -43.34
CA VAL A 211 -23.52 14.28 -43.04
C VAL A 211 -24.94 14.44 -42.45
N LYS A 212 -25.64 15.50 -42.86
CA LYS A 212 -26.97 15.88 -42.33
C LYS A 212 -28.09 14.89 -42.68
N ASP A 213 -27.89 14.11 -43.74
CA ASP A 213 -28.84 13.14 -44.26
C ASP A 213 -28.09 11.98 -44.94
N GLU A 214 -28.82 10.91 -45.23
CA GLU A 214 -28.29 9.70 -45.88
C GLU A 214 -27.64 10.03 -47.24
N ALA A 215 -28.20 10.97 -48.00
CA ALA A 215 -27.67 11.36 -49.30
C ALA A 215 -26.29 12.03 -49.21
N SER A 216 -26.11 12.91 -48.23
CA SER A 216 -24.84 13.59 -47.95
C SER A 216 -23.79 12.57 -47.47
N CYS A 217 -24.19 11.62 -46.63
CA CYS A 217 -23.34 10.49 -46.24
C CYS A 217 -22.94 9.63 -47.45
N HIS A 218 -23.86 9.30 -48.35
CA HIS A 218 -23.56 8.55 -49.57
C HIS A 218 -22.59 9.28 -50.48
N ALA A 219 -22.68 10.61 -50.59
CA ALA A 219 -21.72 11.41 -51.34
C ALA A 219 -20.32 11.36 -50.71
N LEU A 220 -20.23 11.39 -49.38
CA LEU A 220 -18.98 11.25 -48.63
C LEU A 220 -18.38 9.85 -48.77
N LEU A 221 -19.22 8.81 -48.65
CA LEU A 221 -18.84 7.39 -48.72
C LEU A 221 -18.90 6.80 -50.13
N LYS A 222 -18.83 7.62 -51.18
CA LYS A 222 -18.98 7.18 -52.58
C LYS A 222 -17.92 6.15 -53.04
N MET A 223 -16.83 6.00 -52.29
CA MET A 223 -15.79 4.99 -52.53
C MET A 223 -16.27 3.57 -52.14
N ILE A 224 -17.27 3.45 -51.27
CA ILE A 224 -17.91 2.18 -50.94
C ILE A 224 -18.97 1.92 -52.01
N THR A 225 -18.86 0.85 -52.79
CA THR A 225 -19.83 0.54 -53.86
C THR A 225 -21.09 -0.15 -53.33
N ASP A 226 -20.99 -0.89 -52.23
CA ASP A 226 -22.11 -1.59 -51.58
C ASP A 226 -23.07 -0.61 -50.87
N GLU A 227 -24.32 -0.56 -51.35
CA GLU A 227 -25.36 0.32 -50.79
C GLU A 227 -25.81 -0.11 -49.39
N GLN A 228 -25.94 -1.41 -49.13
CA GLN A 228 -26.36 -1.88 -47.82
C GLN A 228 -25.27 -1.56 -46.79
N LYS A 229 -24.00 -1.75 -47.13
CA LYS A 229 -22.88 -1.40 -46.25
C LYS A 229 -22.84 0.09 -45.92
N ARG A 230 -23.12 0.97 -46.89
CA ARG A 230 -23.24 2.43 -46.62
C ARG A 230 -24.42 2.73 -45.69
N LYS A 231 -25.57 2.09 -45.89
CA LYS A 231 -26.73 2.23 -44.99
C LYS A 231 -26.42 1.75 -43.58
N ASP A 232 -25.77 0.60 -43.45
CA ASP A 232 -25.33 0.07 -42.17
C ASP A 232 -24.37 1.06 -41.49
N MET A 233 -23.40 1.61 -42.23
CA MET A 233 -22.49 2.63 -41.70
C MET A 233 -23.16 3.96 -41.38
N PHE A 234 -24.31 4.30 -41.96
CA PHE A 234 -25.04 5.51 -41.62
C PHE A 234 -25.96 5.31 -40.42
N TYR A 235 -26.78 4.27 -40.44
CA TYR A 235 -27.82 4.00 -39.44
C TYR A 235 -27.33 3.20 -38.23
N ASP A 236 -26.06 2.78 -38.20
CA ASP A 236 -25.52 2.12 -37.01
C ASP A 236 -25.56 3.07 -35.80
N ASN A 237 -26.24 2.65 -34.75
CA ASN A 237 -26.46 3.48 -33.57
C ASN A 237 -25.19 3.67 -32.71
N PHE A 238 -24.10 2.97 -33.00
CA PHE A 238 -22.90 2.85 -32.14
C PHE A 238 -21.63 3.40 -32.77
N MET A 239 -21.46 3.23 -34.07
CA MET A 239 -20.33 3.72 -34.86
C MET A 239 -20.81 4.43 -36.13
N GLY A 240 -22.11 4.66 -36.29
CA GLY A 240 -22.63 5.21 -37.53
C GLY A 240 -22.21 6.66 -37.78
N LEU A 241 -22.19 7.04 -39.05
CA LEU A 241 -22.02 8.41 -39.52
C LEU A 241 -23.30 9.23 -39.38
N GLY A 242 -24.46 8.59 -39.30
CA GLY A 242 -25.75 9.30 -39.15
C GLY A 242 -26.06 9.70 -37.72
N ASN A 243 -25.39 9.10 -36.74
CA ASN A 243 -25.61 9.41 -35.33
C ASN A 243 -24.60 10.47 -34.82
N PRO A 244 -25.07 11.65 -34.35
CA PRO A 244 -24.19 12.67 -33.78
C PRO A 244 -23.34 12.18 -32.61
N ASP A 245 -23.84 11.24 -31.80
CA ASP A 245 -23.15 10.73 -30.61
C ASP A 245 -21.92 9.87 -30.94
N THR A 246 -21.81 9.38 -32.17
CA THR A 246 -20.76 8.44 -32.61
C THR A 246 -19.78 9.09 -33.58
N MET A 247 -20.03 10.37 -33.92
CA MET A 247 -19.27 11.15 -34.89
C MET A 247 -17.83 11.46 -34.45
N GLU A 248 -17.56 11.41 -33.15
CA GLU A 248 -16.22 11.65 -32.60
C GLU A 248 -15.17 10.73 -33.25
N ASN A 249 -15.47 9.43 -33.41
CA ASN A 249 -14.55 8.47 -34.01
C ASN A 249 -14.26 8.79 -35.49
N TRP A 250 -15.27 9.24 -36.22
CA TRP A 250 -15.13 9.64 -37.63
C TRP A 250 -14.30 10.91 -37.80
N VAL A 251 -14.50 11.90 -36.92
CA VAL A 251 -13.70 13.11 -36.93
C VAL A 251 -12.26 12.83 -36.51
N ARG A 252 -12.06 12.00 -35.48
CA ARG A 252 -10.71 11.54 -35.08
C ARG A 252 -10.00 10.86 -36.23
N LEU A 253 -10.67 9.95 -36.95
CA LEU A 253 -10.15 9.36 -38.19
C LEU A 253 -9.67 10.44 -39.16
N GLY A 254 -10.48 11.47 -39.44
CA GLY A 254 -10.12 12.58 -40.34
C GLY A 254 -8.95 13.45 -39.88
N LEU A 255 -8.67 13.48 -38.57
CA LEU A 255 -7.56 14.20 -37.94
C LEU A 255 -6.28 13.36 -37.83
N GLU A 256 -6.37 12.04 -37.97
CA GLU A 256 -5.22 11.13 -37.93
C GLU A 256 -4.27 11.34 -39.12
N GLY A 257 -2.99 10.98 -38.89
CA GLY A 257 -1.89 11.11 -39.84
C GLY A 257 -1.95 10.12 -41.01
N HIS A 258 -0.81 9.91 -41.67
CA HIS A 258 -0.71 8.95 -42.77
C HIS A 258 -0.87 7.50 -42.31
N ASP A 259 -0.46 7.22 -41.08
CA ASP A 259 -0.74 5.99 -40.34
C ASP A 259 -2.02 6.23 -39.52
N PHE A 260 -3.06 5.44 -39.79
CA PHE A 260 -4.38 5.60 -39.19
C PHE A 260 -4.28 5.13 -37.74
N GLY A 261 -4.68 5.99 -36.82
CA GLY A 261 -4.57 5.78 -35.40
C GLY A 261 -5.66 4.84 -34.85
N PRO A 262 -5.86 4.83 -33.52
CA PRO A 262 -6.82 3.95 -32.88
C PRO A 262 -8.26 4.08 -33.39
N ALA A 263 -8.70 5.27 -33.82
CA ALA A 263 -10.07 5.46 -34.31
C ALA A 263 -10.24 4.86 -35.70
N GLY A 264 -9.25 5.03 -36.58
CA GLY A 264 -9.24 4.37 -37.89
C GLY A 264 -9.20 2.85 -37.78
N GLN A 265 -8.37 2.30 -36.90
CA GLN A 265 -8.31 0.86 -36.66
C GLN A 265 -9.64 0.33 -36.09
N LEU A 266 -10.25 1.07 -35.16
CA LEU A 266 -11.55 0.71 -34.60
C LEU A 266 -12.65 0.66 -35.67
N LEU A 267 -12.77 1.70 -36.49
CA LEU A 267 -13.79 1.78 -37.53
C LEU A 267 -13.56 0.75 -38.64
N LYS A 268 -12.30 0.48 -38.97
CA LYS A 268 -11.88 -0.60 -39.87
C LYS A 268 -12.42 -1.95 -39.39
N ASP A 269 -12.11 -2.28 -38.13
CA ASP A 269 -12.46 -3.57 -37.52
C ASP A 269 -13.97 -3.69 -37.29
N TYR A 270 -14.66 -2.59 -36.95
CA TYR A 270 -16.09 -2.59 -36.68
C TYR A 270 -16.93 -2.79 -37.96
N PHE A 271 -16.60 -2.07 -39.05
CA PHE A 271 -17.35 -2.13 -40.31
C PHE A 271 -16.75 -3.09 -41.35
N ASP A 272 -15.76 -3.90 -40.97
CA ASP A 272 -15.07 -4.84 -41.85
C ASP A 272 -14.54 -4.15 -43.13
N LEU A 273 -13.80 -3.06 -42.96
CA LEU A 273 -13.26 -2.27 -44.07
C LEU A 273 -11.84 -2.74 -44.38
N ASN A 274 -11.48 -2.81 -45.67
CA ASN A 274 -10.09 -2.98 -46.04
C ASN A 274 -9.30 -1.68 -45.80
N GLN A 275 -7.97 -1.79 -45.72
CA GLN A 275 -7.11 -0.66 -45.39
C GLN A 275 -7.24 0.49 -46.42
N GLU A 276 -7.31 0.17 -47.71
CA GLU A 276 -7.42 1.17 -48.77
C GLU A 276 -8.71 2.01 -48.63
N LEU A 277 -9.82 1.34 -48.29
CA LEU A 277 -11.11 1.96 -48.12
C LEU A 277 -11.15 2.91 -46.93
N VAL A 278 -10.59 2.50 -45.79
CA VAL A 278 -10.44 3.38 -44.61
C VAL A 278 -9.56 4.58 -44.96
N ASN A 279 -8.53 4.36 -45.77
CA ASN A 279 -7.64 5.42 -46.21
C ASN A 279 -8.34 6.48 -47.05
N ASP A 280 -9.20 6.05 -47.95
CA ASP A 280 -9.99 6.95 -48.77
C ASP A 280 -11.08 7.66 -47.96
N ILE A 281 -11.73 6.95 -47.02
CA ILE A 281 -12.70 7.56 -46.11
C ILE A 281 -12.04 8.67 -45.28
N ARG A 282 -10.87 8.42 -44.69
CA ARG A 282 -10.14 9.47 -43.97
C ARG A 282 -9.82 10.66 -44.85
N LYS A 283 -9.30 10.46 -46.06
CA LYS A 283 -8.96 11.58 -46.95
C LYS A 283 -10.20 12.42 -47.23
N ALA A 284 -11.34 11.78 -47.49
CA ALA A 284 -12.61 12.46 -47.70
C ALA A 284 -13.03 13.26 -46.45
N ILE A 285 -13.00 12.65 -45.26
CA ILE A 285 -13.36 13.32 -44.00
C ILE A 285 -12.39 14.46 -43.67
N SER A 286 -11.08 14.23 -43.79
CA SER A 286 -10.01 15.20 -43.51
C SER A 286 -10.15 16.46 -44.38
N GLN A 287 -10.52 16.30 -45.65
CA GLN A 287 -10.82 17.42 -46.54
C GLN A 287 -11.98 18.27 -46.02
N GLN A 288 -13.06 17.65 -45.53
CA GLN A 288 -14.19 18.38 -44.96
C GLN A 288 -13.84 19.05 -43.64
N ILE A 289 -13.08 18.39 -42.76
CA ILE A 289 -12.61 18.99 -41.49
C ILE A 289 -11.75 20.24 -41.75
N LYS A 290 -10.86 20.21 -42.75
CA LYS A 290 -10.06 21.38 -43.15
C LYS A 290 -10.94 22.56 -43.57
N ALA A 291 -12.06 22.31 -44.25
CA ALA A 291 -13.00 23.36 -44.65
C ALA A 291 -13.69 24.02 -43.44
N ILE A 292 -14.05 23.24 -42.41
CA ILE A 292 -14.59 23.73 -41.14
C ILE A 292 -13.57 24.63 -40.41
N ASN A 293 -12.31 24.18 -40.35
CA ASN A 293 -11.23 24.87 -39.63
C ASN A 293 -10.91 26.26 -40.21
N VAL A 294 -10.79 26.37 -41.53
CA VAL A 294 -10.25 27.57 -42.20
C VAL A 294 -11.25 28.73 -42.29
N SER A 295 -12.55 28.46 -42.47
CA SER A 295 -13.52 29.52 -42.81
C SER A 295 -14.48 29.89 -41.67
N ALA A 296 -14.94 28.89 -40.90
CA ALA A 296 -15.98 29.07 -39.89
C ALA A 296 -15.41 29.32 -38.48
N MET A 297 -14.45 28.52 -38.02
CA MET A 297 -13.93 28.62 -36.65
C MET A 297 -13.04 29.85 -36.42
N ALA A 298 -12.03 30.03 -37.27
CA ALA A 298 -11.03 31.10 -37.11
C ALA A 298 -11.65 32.50 -37.06
N ASN A 299 -12.69 32.74 -37.86
CA ASN A 299 -13.39 34.02 -37.88
C ASN A 299 -14.38 34.18 -36.72
N SER A 300 -15.15 33.13 -36.40
CA SER A 300 -16.17 33.20 -35.33
C SER A 300 -15.52 33.37 -33.95
N TYR A 301 -14.41 32.69 -33.70
CA TYR A 301 -13.72 32.71 -32.41
C TYR A 301 -12.49 33.62 -32.38
N LYS A 302 -12.19 34.35 -33.47
CA LYS A 302 -11.05 35.28 -33.57
C LYS A 302 -9.72 34.62 -33.20
N CYS A 303 -9.41 33.48 -33.81
CA CYS A 303 -8.16 32.73 -33.62
C CYS A 303 -7.53 32.36 -34.97
N ASN A 304 -6.21 32.16 -34.99
CA ASN A 304 -5.50 31.70 -36.18
C ASN A 304 -5.65 30.19 -36.35
N PRO A 305 -5.91 29.67 -37.55
CA PRO A 305 -5.78 28.24 -37.83
C PRO A 305 -4.41 27.70 -37.38
N TYR A 306 -4.40 26.47 -36.88
CA TYR A 306 -3.18 25.82 -36.40
C TYR A 306 -2.12 25.69 -37.51
N GLY A 307 -0.86 25.99 -37.18
CA GLY A 307 0.28 25.83 -38.10
C GLY A 307 0.52 26.98 -39.09
N GLN A 308 -0.12 28.13 -38.90
CA GLN A 308 0.21 29.33 -39.70
C GLN A 308 1.55 29.94 -39.29
N GLU A 309 2.32 30.36 -40.31
CA GLU A 309 3.56 31.11 -40.13
C GLU A 309 3.31 32.43 -39.37
N PRO A 310 4.27 32.93 -38.57
CA PRO A 310 4.08 34.12 -37.74
C PRO A 310 3.59 35.37 -38.48
N ASP A 311 4.01 35.54 -39.73
CA ASP A 311 3.63 36.65 -40.61
C ASP A 311 2.19 36.56 -41.16
N GLN A 312 1.56 35.38 -41.06
CA GLN A 312 0.20 35.12 -41.51
C GLN A 312 -0.84 35.19 -40.37
N LYS A 313 -0.39 35.35 -39.12
CA LYS A 313 -1.25 35.42 -37.94
C LYS A 313 -2.01 36.75 -37.89
N LYS A 314 -3.34 36.68 -38.05
CA LYS A 314 -4.26 37.83 -37.93
C LYS A 314 -4.64 38.11 -36.46
N TYR A 315 -4.71 37.08 -35.64
CA TYR A 315 -5.15 37.14 -34.25
C TYR A 315 -3.99 36.82 -33.29
N LYS A 316 -4.18 37.14 -32.01
CA LYS A 316 -3.17 36.91 -30.97
C LYS A 316 -2.98 35.40 -30.66
N TYR A 317 -4.05 34.62 -30.77
CA TYR A 317 -4.08 33.22 -30.35
C TYR A 317 -4.34 32.28 -31.52
N ASP A 318 -3.77 31.07 -31.43
CA ASP A 318 -4.08 29.98 -32.35
C ASP A 318 -5.32 29.22 -31.84
N CYS A 319 -6.11 28.64 -32.75
CA CYS A 319 -7.32 27.86 -32.48
C CYS A 319 -6.97 26.51 -31.83
N THR A 320 -6.49 26.59 -30.60
CA THR A 320 -6.04 25.46 -29.77
C THR A 320 -7.09 25.13 -28.72
N GLY A 321 -7.07 23.90 -28.22
CA GLY A 321 -7.91 23.49 -27.09
C GLY A 321 -7.77 24.45 -25.91
N LYS A 322 -6.54 24.84 -25.58
CA LYS A 322 -6.27 25.83 -24.51
C LYS A 322 -6.97 27.16 -24.72
N TYR A 323 -6.91 27.73 -25.93
CA TYR A 323 -7.59 28.98 -26.25
C TYR A 323 -9.11 28.84 -26.13
N PHE A 324 -9.68 27.76 -26.68
CA PHE A 324 -11.13 27.52 -26.61
C PHE A 324 -11.61 27.26 -25.19
N THR A 325 -10.83 26.57 -24.36
CA THR A 325 -11.14 26.40 -22.93
C THR A 325 -11.16 27.73 -22.20
N ALA A 326 -10.19 28.61 -22.43
CA ALA A 326 -10.17 29.94 -21.83
C ALA A 326 -11.36 30.80 -22.29
N LEU A 327 -11.66 30.80 -23.59
CA LEU A 327 -12.79 31.51 -24.16
C LEU A 327 -14.13 30.99 -23.64
N GLN A 328 -14.28 29.67 -23.54
CA GLN A 328 -15.46 29.02 -22.99
C GLN A 328 -15.61 29.32 -21.50
N TRP A 329 -14.56 29.14 -20.70
CA TRP A 329 -14.63 29.36 -19.27
C TRP A 329 -15.00 30.81 -18.92
N GLN A 330 -14.37 31.80 -19.56
CA GLN A 330 -14.54 33.22 -19.18
C GLN A 330 -15.85 33.85 -19.66
N SER A 331 -16.39 33.42 -20.81
CA SER A 331 -17.57 34.06 -21.44
C SER A 331 -18.63 33.11 -21.98
N SER A 332 -18.47 31.80 -21.79
CA SER A 332 -19.22 30.79 -22.56
C SER A 332 -19.06 30.96 -24.07
N GLY A 333 -17.94 31.51 -24.54
CA GLY A 333 -17.79 32.05 -25.89
C GLY A 333 -17.89 31.00 -27.00
N ILE A 334 -17.63 29.72 -26.72
CA ILE A 334 -17.78 28.62 -27.70
C ILE A 334 -19.24 28.20 -27.80
N SER A 335 -19.89 27.91 -26.67
CA SER A 335 -21.27 27.44 -26.64
C SER A 335 -22.28 28.55 -27.00
N ALA A 336 -22.03 29.79 -26.59
CA ALA A 336 -22.92 30.92 -26.82
C ALA A 336 -22.76 31.53 -28.22
N ASN A 337 -21.62 31.30 -28.90
CA ASN A 337 -21.36 31.85 -30.24
C ASN A 337 -20.83 30.77 -31.20
N PRO A 338 -21.57 29.67 -31.42
CA PRO A 338 -21.14 28.65 -32.36
C PRO A 338 -21.02 29.25 -33.78
N PRO A 339 -20.07 28.77 -34.60
CA PRO A 339 -19.88 29.30 -35.94
C PRO A 339 -21.16 29.20 -36.77
N PRO A 340 -21.53 30.28 -37.50
CA PRO A 340 -22.73 30.28 -38.31
C PRO A 340 -22.70 29.15 -39.33
N GLY A 341 -23.82 28.44 -39.48
CA GLY A 341 -23.95 27.36 -40.47
C GLY A 341 -23.42 25.99 -40.02
N LEU A 342 -23.04 25.81 -38.74
CA LEU A 342 -22.72 24.49 -38.18
C LEU A 342 -23.93 23.78 -37.54
N GLY A 343 -25.14 24.33 -37.62
CA GLY A 343 -26.35 23.70 -37.06
C GLY A 343 -26.40 23.61 -35.53
N ILE A 344 -25.39 24.14 -34.84
CA ILE A 344 -25.30 24.19 -33.37
C ILE A 344 -26.17 25.32 -32.86
N LEU A 345 -27.10 25.00 -31.97
CA LEU A 345 -27.88 26.03 -31.28
C LEU A 345 -27.00 26.69 -30.21
N PRO A 346 -26.97 28.03 -30.12
CA PRO A 346 -26.31 28.72 -29.03
C PRO A 346 -26.86 28.25 -27.68
N THR A 347 -25.96 27.93 -26.74
CA THR A 347 -26.30 27.63 -25.35
C THR A 347 -25.42 28.43 -24.39
N ASP A 348 -25.97 28.79 -23.23
CA ASP A 348 -25.25 29.60 -22.24
C ASP A 348 -24.12 28.83 -21.53
N SER A 349 -24.05 27.50 -21.68
CA SER A 349 -23.04 26.63 -21.08
C SER A 349 -22.92 25.31 -21.86
N VAL A 350 -21.74 24.67 -21.79
CA VAL A 350 -21.52 23.30 -22.29
C VAL A 350 -22.37 22.26 -21.56
N ASN A 351 -22.81 22.55 -20.33
CA ASN A 351 -23.62 21.63 -19.54
C ASN A 351 -24.97 21.29 -20.19
N PHE A 352 -25.54 22.22 -20.96
CA PHE A 352 -26.79 21.98 -21.69
C PHE A 352 -26.66 20.91 -22.77
N THR A 353 -25.44 20.59 -23.18
CA THR A 353 -25.15 19.56 -24.18
C THR A 353 -24.71 18.23 -23.56
N ASN A 354 -24.55 18.17 -22.23
CA ASN A 354 -24.12 16.97 -21.51
C ASN A 354 -24.92 16.75 -20.22
N ASN A 355 -25.91 15.87 -20.31
CA ASN A 355 -26.85 15.56 -19.22
C ASN A 355 -26.20 14.88 -18.00
N THR A 356 -24.93 14.48 -18.06
CA THR A 356 -24.17 13.93 -16.93
C THR A 356 -23.29 14.96 -16.23
N LEU A 357 -23.09 16.14 -16.84
CA LEU A 357 -22.50 17.30 -16.19
C LEU A 357 -23.58 18.08 -15.45
N HIS A 358 -23.25 18.50 -14.24
CA HIS A 358 -24.13 19.22 -13.35
C HIS A 358 -23.33 20.33 -12.67
N ASP A 359 -23.96 21.48 -12.46
CA ASP A 359 -23.35 22.73 -12.01
C ASP A 359 -22.37 23.39 -12.99
N TYR A 360 -21.97 24.61 -12.67
CA TYR A 360 -21.40 25.61 -13.57
C TYR A 360 -19.89 25.41 -13.80
N ILE A 361 -19.50 24.91 -14.98
CA ILE A 361 -18.08 24.77 -15.34
C ILE A 361 -17.47 26.13 -15.70
N GLU A 362 -18.22 26.93 -16.47
CA GLU A 362 -17.81 28.26 -16.87
C GLU A 362 -18.01 29.24 -15.71
N ILE A 363 -16.95 29.98 -15.37
CA ILE A 363 -17.08 31.05 -14.37
C ILE A 363 -18.09 32.08 -14.84
N ALA A 364 -18.17 32.34 -16.15
CA ALA A 364 -19.16 33.24 -16.76
C ALA A 364 -20.61 32.87 -16.42
N TYR A 365 -20.93 31.59 -16.54
CA TYR A 365 -22.27 31.09 -16.33
C TYR A 365 -22.58 31.00 -14.83
N TYR A 366 -21.59 30.67 -14.00
CA TYR A 366 -21.72 30.56 -12.55
C TYR A 366 -22.30 31.82 -11.88
N TYR A 367 -21.86 33.02 -12.26
CA TYR A 367 -22.37 34.26 -11.66
C TYR A 367 -23.48 34.94 -12.47
N LYS A 368 -23.67 34.62 -13.77
CA LYS A 368 -24.78 35.18 -14.57
C LYS A 368 -26.09 34.42 -14.43
N GLY A 369 -26.04 33.12 -14.13
CA GLY A 369 -27.22 32.24 -14.08
C GLY A 369 -27.34 31.40 -12.80
N GLY A 370 -26.61 31.76 -11.73
CA GLY A 370 -26.50 30.99 -10.48
C GLY A 370 -26.96 31.74 -9.21
N GLU A 371 -26.33 31.44 -8.07
CA GLU A 371 -26.70 31.90 -6.71
C GLU A 371 -26.45 33.40 -6.42
N PHE A 372 -25.72 34.11 -7.29
CA PHE A 372 -25.35 35.51 -7.07
C PHE A 372 -26.33 36.44 -7.78
N ASP A 373 -27.39 36.77 -7.04
CA ASP A 373 -28.41 37.76 -7.41
C ASP A 373 -27.77 39.14 -7.65
N THR A 374 -28.03 39.74 -8.83
CA THR A 374 -27.70 41.09 -9.37
C THR A 374 -26.34 41.77 -9.13
N ASP A 375 -25.69 41.65 -7.96
CA ASP A 375 -24.52 42.45 -7.55
C ASP A 375 -23.23 42.13 -8.32
N TYR A 376 -23.10 40.91 -8.86
CA TYR A 376 -21.87 40.42 -9.51
C TYR A 376 -22.08 40.08 -11.00
N GLY A 377 -23.29 40.28 -11.54
CA GLY A 377 -23.68 39.89 -12.91
C GLY A 377 -22.93 40.61 -14.04
N GLU A 378 -22.37 41.80 -13.76
CA GLU A 378 -21.63 42.61 -14.72
C GLU A 378 -20.12 42.35 -14.74
N ILE A 379 -19.62 41.51 -13.82
CA ILE A 379 -18.18 41.21 -13.74
C ILE A 379 -17.75 40.50 -15.01
N THR A 380 -16.61 40.91 -15.56
CA THR A 380 -16.02 40.28 -16.74
C THR A 380 -14.58 39.94 -16.48
N PHE A 381 -14.11 38.84 -17.06
CA PHE A 381 -12.71 38.43 -17.01
C PHE A 381 -12.07 38.68 -18.37
N ASP A 382 -10.84 39.19 -18.36
CA ASP A 382 -10.09 39.40 -19.60
C ASP A 382 -9.66 38.05 -20.18
N LEU A 383 -9.75 37.88 -21.50
CA LEU A 383 -9.39 36.62 -22.16
C LEU A 383 -7.89 36.32 -22.06
N ASP A 384 -7.03 37.34 -22.09
CA ASP A 384 -5.59 37.17 -21.91
C ASP A 384 -5.29 36.68 -20.49
N TRP A 385 -5.96 37.27 -19.50
CA TRP A 385 -5.88 36.82 -18.12
C TRP A 385 -6.38 35.38 -17.97
N ALA A 386 -7.56 35.04 -18.51
CA ALA A 386 -8.11 33.69 -18.43
C ALA A 386 -7.20 32.64 -19.10
N TYR A 387 -6.60 32.98 -20.24
CA TYR A 387 -5.67 32.12 -20.97
C TYR A 387 -4.38 31.84 -20.17
N GLN A 388 -3.91 32.82 -19.39
CA GLN A 388 -2.78 32.66 -18.49
C GLN A 388 -3.18 31.91 -17.20
N PHE A 389 -4.30 32.30 -16.58
CA PHE A 389 -4.79 31.77 -15.32
C PHE A 389 -5.12 30.27 -15.41
N LEU A 390 -5.75 29.83 -16.50
CA LEU A 390 -6.05 28.42 -16.76
C LEU A 390 -4.89 27.66 -17.42
N ASN A 391 -3.74 28.28 -17.59
CA ASN A 391 -2.61 27.62 -18.20
C ASN A 391 -2.21 26.39 -17.37
N ARG A 392 -2.11 25.25 -18.05
CA ARG A 392 -1.49 24.04 -17.50
C ARG A 392 0.00 24.10 -17.76
N ASN A 393 0.74 23.48 -16.87
CA ASN A 393 2.15 23.75 -16.72
C ASN A 393 2.97 22.48 -16.93
N TYR A 394 3.00 21.91 -18.15
CA TYR A 394 3.87 20.76 -18.42
C TYR A 394 4.38 20.65 -19.86
N ASP A 395 5.70 20.46 -19.95
CA ASP A 395 6.33 19.36 -20.69
C ASP A 395 6.79 18.31 -19.64
N TYR A 396 6.05 17.20 -19.46
CA TYR A 396 6.51 16.04 -18.67
C TYR A 396 7.08 15.01 -19.66
N PRO A 397 8.41 14.77 -19.64
CA PRO A 397 9.05 13.93 -18.61
C PRO A 397 10.27 14.56 -17.91
N ASN A 398 10.52 15.88 -18.04
CA ASN A 398 11.77 16.51 -17.57
C ASN A 398 11.72 17.11 -16.15
N GLY A 399 10.63 16.91 -15.38
CA GLY A 399 10.64 17.03 -13.92
C GLY A 399 10.56 18.42 -13.27
N ASP A 400 10.49 19.52 -14.04
CA ASP A 400 10.36 20.87 -13.48
C ASP A 400 8.93 21.42 -13.62
N TYR A 401 8.25 21.59 -12.49
CA TYR A 401 6.95 22.25 -12.40
C TYR A 401 7.20 23.78 -12.36
N LEU A 402 6.70 24.58 -13.32
CA LEU A 402 6.96 26.04 -13.28
C LEU A 402 6.37 26.69 -12.00
N LYS A 403 7.16 27.59 -11.42
CA LYS A 403 6.85 28.38 -10.21
C LYS A 403 6.00 29.62 -10.51
N ASP A 404 5.04 29.54 -11.43
CA ASP A 404 4.23 30.71 -11.74
C ASP A 404 3.16 30.90 -10.65
N GLN A 405 3.25 32.01 -9.92
CA GLN A 405 2.31 32.34 -8.84
C GLN A 405 0.92 32.72 -9.35
N ASN A 406 0.77 32.90 -10.67
CA ASN A 406 -0.46 33.42 -11.30
C ASN A 406 -1.32 32.33 -11.96
N ILE A 407 -0.87 31.06 -12.01
CA ILE A 407 -1.62 29.97 -12.63
C ILE A 407 -2.50 29.25 -11.61
N LEU A 408 -3.76 29.00 -11.94
CA LEU A 408 -4.67 28.26 -11.07
C LEU A 408 -4.25 26.79 -10.92
N GLN A 409 -3.68 26.21 -11.97
CA GLN A 409 -3.28 24.80 -12.03
C GLN A 409 -2.00 24.47 -11.25
N HIS A 410 -1.57 25.35 -10.35
CA HIS A 410 -0.54 25.08 -9.34
C HIS A 410 -1.19 24.78 -7.99
N LYS A 411 -0.89 23.62 -7.39
CA LYS A 411 -1.53 23.16 -6.14
C LYS A 411 -1.48 24.22 -5.02
N GLY A 412 -0.31 24.81 -4.77
CA GLY A 412 -0.15 25.86 -3.76
C GLY A 412 -0.97 27.14 -4.01
N ASN A 413 -1.40 27.40 -5.26
CA ASN A 413 -2.26 28.53 -5.57
C ASN A 413 -3.72 28.23 -5.22
N VAL A 414 -4.19 26.99 -5.41
CA VAL A 414 -5.52 26.56 -4.93
C VAL A 414 -5.56 26.54 -3.40
N GLU A 415 -4.53 26.01 -2.73
CA GLU A 415 -4.41 26.05 -1.27
C GLU A 415 -4.42 27.49 -0.73
N PHE A 416 -3.68 28.41 -1.37
CA PHE A 416 -3.70 29.83 -1.04
C PHE A 416 -5.10 30.45 -1.17
N ILE A 417 -5.83 30.16 -2.25
CA ILE A 417 -7.22 30.64 -2.43
C ILE A 417 -8.10 30.16 -1.27
N TYR A 418 -7.99 28.90 -0.85
CA TYR A 418 -8.74 28.36 0.29
C TYR A 418 -8.34 29.01 1.63
N GLU A 419 -7.04 29.21 1.88
CA GLU A 419 -6.57 29.83 3.12
C GLU A 419 -7.09 31.27 3.28
N ILE A 420 -6.97 32.07 2.23
CA ILE A 420 -7.44 33.46 2.22
C ILE A 420 -8.97 33.52 2.23
N GLY A 421 -9.62 32.70 1.43
CA GLY A 421 -11.07 32.59 1.38
C GLY A 421 -11.71 32.19 2.71
N ALA A 422 -11.04 31.35 3.51
CA ALA A 422 -11.49 31.01 4.86
C ALA A 422 -11.48 32.21 5.84
N LYS A 423 -10.61 33.21 5.63
CA LYS A 423 -10.63 34.47 6.40
C LYS A 423 -11.86 35.29 6.01
N PHE A 424 -12.09 35.45 4.71
CA PHE A 424 -13.30 36.08 4.18
C PHE A 424 -14.58 35.38 4.65
N ASP A 425 -14.63 34.05 4.66
CA ASP A 425 -15.84 33.34 5.08
C ASP A 425 -16.19 33.57 6.56
N LYS A 426 -15.19 33.88 7.40
CA LYS A 426 -15.38 34.23 8.81
C LYS A 426 -15.77 35.70 9.00
N SER A 427 -15.11 36.62 8.31
CA SER A 427 -15.30 38.07 8.48
C SER A 427 -16.44 38.65 7.64
N LYS A 428 -16.72 38.02 6.49
CA LYS A 428 -17.52 38.52 5.37
C LYS A 428 -17.01 39.86 4.79
N ASN A 429 -15.75 40.22 5.05
CA ASN A 429 -15.13 41.45 4.57
C ASN A 429 -14.35 41.23 3.26
N LEU A 430 -14.78 41.85 2.15
CA LEU A 430 -14.14 41.71 0.84
C LEU A 430 -12.64 42.07 0.84
N GLU A 431 -12.19 42.97 1.71
CA GLU A 431 -10.76 43.33 1.84
C GLU A 431 -9.89 42.12 2.22
N ASP A 432 -10.44 41.11 2.89
CA ASP A 432 -9.71 39.89 3.20
C ASP A 432 -9.30 39.11 1.94
N LEU A 433 -9.95 39.37 0.80
CA LEU A 433 -9.65 38.74 -0.50
C LEU A 433 -8.60 39.52 -1.31
N LYS A 434 -8.13 40.67 -0.83
CA LYS A 434 -7.05 41.44 -1.47
C LYS A 434 -5.81 40.62 -1.82
N PRO A 435 -5.34 39.68 -0.97
CA PRO A 435 -4.22 38.82 -1.33
C PRO A 435 -4.49 37.92 -2.57
N ILE A 436 -5.73 37.49 -2.80
CA ILE A 436 -6.12 36.75 -4.01
C ILE A 436 -6.09 37.71 -5.21
N GLN A 437 -6.68 38.89 -5.08
CA GLN A 437 -6.67 39.90 -6.14
C GLN A 437 -5.24 40.23 -6.59
N GLU A 438 -4.35 40.55 -5.65
CA GLU A 438 -2.97 40.94 -5.93
C GLU A 438 -2.16 39.80 -6.54
N ARG A 439 -2.28 38.58 -5.98
CA ARG A 439 -1.53 37.41 -6.46
C ARG A 439 -1.88 37.04 -7.90
N PHE A 440 -3.16 37.05 -8.26
CA PHE A 440 -3.60 36.70 -9.62
C PHE A 440 -3.82 37.91 -10.51
N GLN A 441 -3.37 39.11 -10.09
CA GLN A 441 -3.45 40.36 -10.88
C GLN A 441 -4.87 40.69 -11.36
N MET A 442 -5.87 40.46 -10.51
CA MET A 442 -7.27 40.73 -10.82
C MET A 442 -7.58 42.23 -10.72
N LYS A 443 -8.49 42.73 -11.56
CA LYS A 443 -8.85 44.15 -11.66
C LYS A 443 -9.60 44.67 -10.43
N SER A 444 -10.27 43.79 -9.68
CA SER A 444 -11.07 44.19 -8.52
C SER A 444 -11.21 43.09 -7.47
N LEU A 445 -11.65 43.44 -6.26
CA LEU A 445 -11.93 42.49 -5.18
C LEU A 445 -13.13 41.60 -5.48
N GLU A 446 -14.09 42.10 -6.26
CA GLU A 446 -15.26 41.34 -6.69
C GLU A 446 -14.85 40.21 -7.65
N GLN A 447 -13.87 40.43 -8.54
CA GLN A 447 -13.28 39.35 -9.34
C GLN A 447 -12.64 38.28 -8.44
N ALA A 448 -11.92 38.69 -7.40
CA ALA A 448 -11.31 37.76 -6.44
C ALA A 448 -12.37 36.96 -5.67
N HIS A 449 -13.48 37.59 -5.30
CA HIS A 449 -14.63 36.92 -4.68
C HIS A 449 -15.26 35.89 -5.63
N VAL A 450 -15.51 36.25 -6.88
CA VAL A 450 -16.09 35.33 -7.88
C VAL A 450 -15.16 34.13 -8.12
N VAL A 451 -13.85 34.35 -8.27
CA VAL A 451 -12.89 33.25 -8.43
C VAL A 451 -12.84 32.35 -7.19
N TYR A 452 -12.81 32.93 -5.99
CA TYR A 452 -12.85 32.14 -4.75
C TYR A 452 -14.08 31.23 -4.68
N ARG A 453 -15.27 31.80 -4.93
CA ARG A 453 -16.54 31.07 -4.89
C ARG A 453 -16.64 30.00 -5.96
N TRP A 454 -16.17 30.30 -7.17
CA TRP A 454 -16.12 29.32 -8.25
C TRP A 454 -15.16 28.16 -7.92
N VAL A 455 -13.96 28.44 -7.40
CA VAL A 455 -13.03 27.39 -6.95
C VAL A 455 -13.67 26.52 -5.86
N GLN A 456 -14.36 27.14 -4.89
CA GLN A 456 -15.09 26.41 -3.86
C GLN A 456 -16.21 25.53 -4.44
N GLN A 457 -16.98 26.04 -5.41
CA GLN A 457 -18.04 25.30 -6.09
C GLN A 457 -17.48 24.09 -6.86
N MET A 458 -16.36 24.26 -7.58
CA MET A 458 -15.71 23.17 -8.30
C MET A 458 -15.24 22.07 -7.34
N GLY A 459 -14.72 22.47 -6.18
CA GLY A 459 -14.26 21.55 -5.16
C GLY A 459 -15.35 20.74 -4.47
N VAL A 460 -16.55 21.30 -4.33
CA VAL A 460 -17.60 20.75 -3.44
C VAL A 460 -18.81 20.26 -4.21
N ASN A 461 -19.38 21.10 -5.08
CA ASN A 461 -20.59 20.77 -5.81
C ASN A 461 -20.27 20.05 -7.12
N PHE A 462 -19.26 20.49 -7.87
CA PHE A 462 -18.92 19.82 -9.13
C PHE A 462 -18.32 18.41 -8.91
N SER A 463 -17.38 18.28 -7.97
CA SER A 463 -16.66 17.03 -7.71
C SER A 463 -17.54 15.91 -7.13
N TYR A 464 -18.43 16.23 -6.16
CA TYR A 464 -19.26 15.23 -5.49
C TYR A 464 -20.69 15.67 -5.14
N ARG A 465 -21.15 16.83 -5.62
CA ARG A 465 -22.54 17.34 -5.47
C ARG A 465 -23.08 17.32 -4.06
N ARG A 466 -22.37 18.00 -3.16
CA ARG A 466 -22.80 18.17 -1.76
C ARG A 466 -24.22 18.71 -1.63
N ASN A 467 -24.62 19.63 -2.51
CA ASN A 467 -25.97 20.20 -2.58
C ASN A 467 -27.08 19.15 -2.79
N LEU A 468 -26.78 18.03 -3.44
CA LEU A 468 -27.69 16.89 -3.64
C LEU A 468 -27.41 15.75 -2.65
N GLY A 469 -26.71 16.04 -1.55
CA GLY A 469 -26.36 15.06 -0.51
C GLY A 469 -25.25 14.09 -0.91
N GLY A 470 -24.51 14.34 -1.98
CA GLY A 470 -23.33 13.55 -2.31
C GLY A 470 -22.18 13.77 -1.33
N LYS A 471 -21.26 12.82 -1.27
CA LYS A 471 -20.10 12.82 -0.38
C LYS A 471 -18.81 12.54 -1.15
N LEU A 472 -17.67 12.85 -0.53
CA LEU A 472 -16.34 12.64 -1.14
C LEU A 472 -16.13 11.19 -1.60
N GLU A 473 -16.65 10.24 -0.82
CA GLU A 473 -16.63 8.80 -1.09
C GLU A 473 -17.30 8.46 -2.42
N HIS A 474 -18.39 9.15 -2.81
CA HIS A 474 -19.03 8.95 -4.12
C HIS A 474 -18.14 9.42 -5.29
N GLY A 475 -17.36 10.47 -5.08
CA GLY A 475 -16.35 10.92 -6.04
C GLY A 475 -15.23 9.91 -6.20
N GLY A 476 -14.72 9.38 -5.07
CA GLY A 476 -13.71 8.32 -5.04
C GLY A 476 -14.16 7.05 -5.76
N ILE A 477 -15.35 6.53 -5.44
CA ILE A 477 -15.93 5.36 -6.13
C ILE A 477 -16.10 5.65 -7.62
N GLY A 478 -16.56 6.86 -7.95
CA GLY A 478 -16.70 7.35 -9.33
C GLY A 478 -15.43 7.16 -10.15
N MET A 479 -14.32 7.67 -9.62
CA MET A 479 -13.00 7.58 -10.24
C MET A 479 -12.54 6.12 -10.41
N PHE A 480 -12.47 5.37 -9.30
CA PHE A 480 -11.92 4.02 -9.30
C PHE A 480 -12.75 3.03 -10.14
N ALA A 481 -14.08 3.10 -10.09
CA ALA A 481 -14.93 2.23 -10.88
C ALA A 481 -14.85 2.56 -12.37
N SER A 482 -14.88 3.84 -12.73
CA SER A 482 -14.83 4.28 -14.13
C SER A 482 -13.52 3.85 -14.81
N GLU A 483 -12.39 4.12 -14.17
CA GLU A 483 -11.06 3.72 -14.67
C GLU A 483 -10.93 2.20 -14.78
N SER A 484 -11.40 1.46 -13.76
CA SER A 484 -11.44 0.00 -13.73
C SER A 484 -12.21 -0.58 -14.92
N ILE A 485 -13.45 -0.12 -15.11
CA ILE A 485 -14.34 -0.65 -16.15
C ILE A 485 -13.75 -0.31 -17.52
N TYR A 486 -13.28 0.91 -17.74
CA TYR A 486 -12.66 1.30 -19.00
C TYR A 486 -11.40 0.48 -19.32
N TYR A 487 -10.47 0.37 -18.36
CA TYR A 487 -9.21 -0.37 -18.52
C TYR A 487 -9.47 -1.84 -18.85
N HIS A 488 -10.28 -2.52 -18.03
CA HIS A 488 -10.55 -3.94 -18.24
C HIS A 488 -11.40 -4.21 -19.47
N PHE A 489 -12.37 -3.34 -19.79
CA PHE A 489 -13.17 -3.47 -21.00
C PHE A 489 -12.32 -3.31 -22.27
N ARG A 490 -11.44 -2.29 -22.31
CA ARG A 490 -10.48 -2.12 -23.41
C ARG A 490 -9.58 -3.35 -23.55
N ASN A 491 -9.05 -3.86 -22.44
CA ASN A 491 -8.21 -5.06 -22.46
C ASN A 491 -8.97 -6.30 -22.96
N VAL A 492 -10.23 -6.50 -22.55
CA VAL A 492 -11.07 -7.58 -23.10
C VAL A 492 -11.29 -7.38 -24.60
N SER A 493 -11.59 -6.15 -25.03
CA SER A 493 -11.80 -5.85 -26.45
C SER A 493 -10.57 -6.20 -27.29
N GLU A 494 -9.37 -5.85 -26.83
CA GLU A 494 -8.13 -6.15 -27.57
C GLU A 494 -7.70 -7.62 -27.47
N TYR A 495 -7.96 -8.30 -26.35
CA TYR A 495 -7.47 -9.65 -26.09
C TYR A 495 -8.41 -10.75 -26.57
N LEU A 496 -9.72 -10.60 -26.37
CA LEU A 496 -10.67 -11.70 -26.42
C LEU A 496 -10.78 -12.33 -27.81
N LEU A 497 -10.99 -11.53 -28.84
CA LEU A 497 -11.13 -12.04 -30.21
C LEU A 497 -9.85 -12.77 -30.69
N PRO A 498 -8.64 -12.17 -30.57
CA PRO A 498 -7.42 -12.88 -30.94
C PRO A 498 -7.20 -14.18 -30.16
N TYR A 499 -7.56 -14.19 -28.87
CA TYR A 499 -7.47 -15.39 -28.04
C TYR A 499 -8.41 -16.50 -28.51
N LEU A 500 -9.67 -16.18 -28.83
CA LEU A 500 -10.65 -17.14 -29.36
C LEU A 500 -10.18 -17.72 -30.69
N ILE A 501 -9.74 -16.86 -31.61
CA ILE A 501 -9.26 -17.30 -32.93
C ILE A 501 -8.07 -18.23 -32.76
N SER A 502 -7.06 -17.79 -31.99
CA SER A 502 -5.83 -18.56 -31.76
C SER A 502 -6.10 -19.92 -31.12
N SER A 503 -7.04 -19.98 -30.16
CA SER A 503 -7.41 -21.23 -29.49
C SER A 503 -8.09 -22.20 -30.45
N GLU A 504 -9.02 -21.72 -31.27
CA GLU A 504 -9.69 -22.54 -32.28
C GLU A 504 -8.75 -22.97 -33.40
N MET A 505 -7.82 -22.11 -33.83
CA MET A 505 -6.80 -22.47 -34.82
C MET A 505 -5.90 -23.62 -34.34
N ILE A 506 -5.52 -23.62 -33.07
CA ILE A 506 -4.73 -24.70 -32.46
C ILE A 506 -5.57 -25.97 -32.34
N TYR A 507 -6.82 -25.85 -31.91
CA TYR A 507 -7.70 -27.01 -31.79
C TYR A 507 -7.98 -27.67 -33.15
N LYS A 508 -8.14 -26.85 -34.20
CA LYS A 508 -8.35 -27.29 -35.57
C LYS A 508 -7.05 -27.52 -36.33
N GLN A 509 -5.90 -27.46 -35.65
CA GLN A 509 -4.58 -27.42 -36.28
C GLN A 509 -4.43 -28.53 -37.31
N LYS A 510 -4.36 -28.13 -38.58
CA LYS A 510 -4.08 -29.01 -39.72
C LYS A 510 -2.57 -29.17 -39.97
N TRP A 511 -1.76 -28.33 -39.34
CA TRP A 511 -0.30 -28.29 -39.51
C TRP A 511 0.40 -29.20 -38.52
N LYS A 512 1.25 -30.11 -39.02
CA LYS A 512 2.02 -31.03 -38.19
C LYS A 512 3.04 -30.32 -37.30
N ASP A 513 3.60 -29.20 -37.76
CA ASP A 513 4.60 -28.41 -37.05
C ASP A 513 4.61 -26.94 -37.55
N CYS A 514 5.35 -26.09 -36.85
CA CYS A 514 5.50 -24.67 -37.18
C CYS A 514 5.99 -24.43 -38.62
N LYS A 515 6.95 -25.23 -39.10
CA LYS A 515 7.52 -25.07 -40.45
C LYS A 515 6.47 -25.31 -41.52
N THR A 516 5.67 -26.36 -41.32
CA THR A 516 4.60 -26.74 -42.23
C THR A 516 3.57 -25.62 -42.33
N MET A 517 3.22 -24.99 -41.21
CA MET A 517 2.32 -23.82 -41.21
C MET A 517 2.87 -22.69 -42.07
N PHE A 518 4.11 -22.23 -41.84
CA PHE A 518 4.68 -21.13 -42.60
C PHE A 518 4.89 -21.47 -44.08
N LYS A 519 5.29 -22.70 -44.41
CA LYS A 519 5.40 -23.16 -45.81
C LYS A 519 4.07 -23.20 -46.56
N GLN A 520 2.98 -23.53 -45.87
CA GLN A 520 1.64 -23.55 -46.48
C GLN A 520 1.00 -22.16 -46.52
N SER A 521 1.41 -21.28 -45.61
CA SER A 521 0.89 -19.91 -45.50
C SER A 521 1.67 -18.88 -46.32
N ILE A 522 2.93 -19.18 -46.66
CA ILE A 522 3.82 -18.32 -47.45
C ILE A 522 4.35 -19.17 -48.61
N GLY A 523 3.90 -18.88 -49.83
CA GLY A 523 4.07 -19.77 -50.99
C GLY A 523 5.52 -19.97 -51.43
N ASN A 524 6.42 -19.06 -51.08
CA ASN A 524 7.83 -19.06 -51.50
C ASN A 524 8.83 -18.99 -50.33
N ILE A 525 8.49 -19.46 -49.12
CA ILE A 525 9.43 -19.47 -48.00
C ILE A 525 10.40 -20.66 -48.06
N ASP A 526 11.70 -20.41 -47.95
CA ASP A 526 12.71 -21.48 -47.92
C ASP A 526 12.83 -22.13 -46.51
N GLU A 527 13.52 -23.27 -46.44
CA GLU A 527 13.69 -24.03 -45.18
C GLU A 527 14.40 -23.20 -44.10
N LYS A 528 15.36 -22.33 -44.46
CA LYS A 528 16.12 -21.53 -43.50
C LYS A 528 15.29 -20.38 -42.95
N GLN A 529 14.47 -19.76 -43.78
CA GLN A 529 13.51 -18.73 -43.38
C GLN A 529 12.46 -19.32 -42.45
N ALA A 530 11.84 -20.46 -42.81
CA ALA A 530 10.87 -21.13 -41.95
C ALA A 530 11.48 -21.60 -40.62
N GLU A 531 12.70 -22.16 -40.64
CA GLU A 531 13.46 -22.51 -39.44
C GLU A 531 13.74 -21.28 -38.55
N SER A 532 14.13 -20.15 -39.15
CA SER A 532 14.41 -18.91 -38.43
C SER A 532 13.20 -18.40 -37.67
N ILE A 533 12.03 -18.39 -38.32
CA ILE A 533 10.77 -17.99 -37.69
C ILE A 533 10.39 -18.98 -36.59
N CYS A 534 10.42 -20.28 -36.87
CA CYS A 534 10.05 -21.28 -35.87
C CYS A 534 11.00 -21.33 -34.68
N LYS A 535 12.26 -20.92 -34.86
CA LYS A 535 13.21 -20.77 -33.76
C LYS A 535 12.90 -19.56 -32.89
N SER A 536 12.47 -18.43 -33.46
CA SER A 536 12.08 -17.26 -32.65
C SER A 536 10.75 -17.45 -31.95
N MET A 537 9.84 -18.22 -32.54
CA MET A 537 8.54 -18.53 -31.96
C MET A 537 8.55 -19.81 -31.10
N GLY A 538 9.63 -20.60 -31.09
CA GLY A 538 9.60 -21.95 -30.53
C GLY A 538 8.87 -22.94 -31.45
N TYR A 539 9.46 -24.12 -31.64
CA TYR A 539 8.99 -25.11 -32.62
C TYR A 539 7.54 -25.60 -32.38
N GLN A 540 7.05 -25.49 -31.15
CA GLN A 540 5.68 -25.82 -30.79
C GLN A 540 4.81 -24.55 -30.82
N LEU A 541 3.88 -24.51 -31.78
CA LEU A 541 2.89 -23.43 -31.85
C LEU A 541 1.97 -23.48 -30.63
N ASN A 542 1.75 -22.33 -30.02
CA ASN A 542 0.82 -22.15 -28.89
C ASN A 542 -0.03 -20.89 -29.12
N ILE A 543 -0.99 -20.64 -28.24
CA ILE A 543 -1.95 -19.52 -28.37
C ILE A 543 -1.23 -18.19 -28.55
N ASN A 544 -0.16 -17.94 -27.77
CA ASN A 544 0.58 -16.68 -27.81
C ASN A 544 1.29 -16.49 -29.16
N HIS A 545 1.77 -17.56 -29.79
CA HIS A 545 2.39 -17.49 -31.11
C HIS A 545 1.38 -17.06 -32.19
N PHE A 546 0.19 -17.66 -32.19
CA PHE A 546 -0.90 -17.25 -33.10
C PHE A 546 -1.37 -15.82 -32.85
N MET A 547 -1.52 -15.41 -31.58
CA MET A 547 -1.85 -14.03 -31.21
C MET A 547 -0.78 -13.04 -31.68
N THR A 548 0.50 -13.41 -31.60
CA THR A 548 1.61 -12.58 -32.09
C THR A 548 1.51 -12.40 -33.61
N ILE A 549 1.27 -13.48 -34.38
CA ILE A 549 1.11 -13.37 -35.84
C ILE A 549 -0.11 -12.51 -36.19
N GLN A 550 -1.23 -12.68 -35.49
CA GLN A 550 -2.41 -11.84 -35.70
C GLN A 550 -2.10 -10.36 -35.41
N GLN A 551 -1.39 -10.05 -34.32
CA GLN A 551 -0.96 -8.68 -34.01
C GLN A 551 -0.03 -8.09 -35.07
N LEU A 552 0.89 -8.88 -35.62
CA LEU A 552 1.75 -8.45 -36.73
C LEU A 552 0.92 -8.07 -37.97
N CYS A 553 -0.19 -8.76 -38.22
CA CYS A 553 -1.08 -8.45 -39.35
C CYS A 553 -2.04 -7.27 -39.10
N ILE A 554 -2.33 -6.90 -37.84
CA ILE A 554 -3.18 -5.74 -37.52
C ILE A 554 -2.55 -4.43 -38.00
N PHE A 555 -1.23 -4.27 -37.87
CA PHE A 555 -0.52 -3.04 -38.29
C PHE A 555 -0.32 -2.90 -39.80
N GLY A 556 -0.80 -3.88 -40.58
CA GLY A 556 -0.68 -3.91 -42.03
C GLY A 556 0.76 -4.14 -42.50
N VAL A 557 0.90 -4.30 -43.82
CA VAL A 557 2.13 -4.69 -44.52
C VAL A 557 3.30 -3.72 -44.27
N TYR A 558 3.00 -2.47 -43.89
CA TYR A 558 3.98 -1.41 -43.67
C TYR A 558 4.27 -1.11 -42.19
N GLY A 559 3.67 -1.85 -41.24
CA GLY A 559 3.90 -1.66 -39.82
C GLY A 559 5.37 -1.92 -39.44
N SER A 560 5.96 -1.04 -38.62
CA SER A 560 7.38 -1.14 -38.21
C SER A 560 7.73 -2.49 -37.57
N GLN A 561 6.82 -3.05 -36.78
CA GLN A 561 6.98 -4.37 -36.15
C GLN A 561 7.00 -5.51 -37.17
N LEU A 562 6.14 -5.46 -38.18
CA LEU A 562 6.08 -6.47 -39.24
C LEU A 562 7.31 -6.37 -40.17
N GLN A 563 7.78 -5.16 -40.43
CA GLN A 563 9.02 -4.89 -41.17
C GLN A 563 10.25 -5.39 -40.41
N GLU A 564 10.31 -5.15 -39.10
CA GLU A 564 11.36 -5.67 -38.23
C GLU A 564 11.32 -7.20 -38.16
N PHE A 565 10.14 -7.80 -38.02
CA PHE A 565 9.95 -9.24 -38.08
C PHE A 565 10.46 -9.82 -39.41
N GLY A 566 10.07 -9.21 -40.54
CA GLY A 566 10.54 -9.61 -41.85
C GLY A 566 12.06 -9.51 -42.00
N LYS A 567 12.66 -8.42 -41.53
CA LYS A 567 14.12 -8.22 -41.52
C LYS A 567 14.84 -9.28 -40.67
N ASN A 568 14.33 -9.56 -39.46
CA ASN A 568 14.90 -10.54 -38.54
C ASN A 568 14.86 -11.96 -39.11
N HIS A 569 13.90 -12.25 -39.99
CA HIS A 569 13.71 -13.57 -40.61
C HIS A 569 14.07 -13.63 -42.09
N SER A 570 14.72 -12.59 -42.63
CA SER A 570 15.11 -12.50 -44.04
C SER A 570 13.95 -12.70 -45.02
N LEU A 571 12.75 -12.24 -44.66
CA LEU A 571 11.56 -12.29 -45.50
C LEU A 571 11.54 -11.11 -46.47
N SER A 572 11.16 -11.37 -47.72
CA SER A 572 10.86 -10.32 -48.71
C SER A 572 9.53 -9.64 -48.41
N GLN A 573 9.30 -8.45 -48.96
CA GLN A 573 8.03 -7.73 -48.81
C GLN A 573 6.82 -8.54 -49.27
N ASN A 574 6.97 -9.31 -50.35
CA ASN A 574 5.88 -10.18 -50.84
C ASN A 574 5.60 -11.34 -49.87
N GLN A 575 6.64 -11.93 -49.26
CA GLN A 575 6.46 -12.97 -48.24
C GLN A 575 5.83 -12.42 -46.96
N ILE A 576 6.19 -11.19 -46.57
CA ILE A 576 5.55 -10.47 -45.46
C ILE A 576 4.07 -10.21 -45.78
N PHE A 577 3.76 -9.81 -47.01
CA PHE A 577 2.40 -9.60 -47.50
C PHE A 577 1.56 -10.88 -47.45
N GLU A 578 2.11 -12.01 -47.89
CA GLU A 578 1.42 -13.31 -47.93
C GLU A 578 1.00 -13.82 -46.53
N ILE A 579 1.73 -13.49 -45.47
CA ILE A 579 1.34 -13.84 -44.08
C ILE A 579 0.00 -13.17 -43.70
N CYS A 580 -0.23 -11.96 -44.19
CA CYS A 580 -1.32 -11.09 -43.79
C CYS A 580 -2.32 -10.81 -44.92
N SER A 581 -2.24 -11.52 -46.04
CA SER A 581 -3.11 -11.31 -47.20
C SER A 581 -4.45 -12.04 -47.06
N ASP A 582 -5.54 -11.39 -47.44
CA ASP A 582 -6.91 -11.95 -47.37
C ASP A 582 -7.12 -13.24 -48.20
N LYS A 583 -6.16 -13.60 -49.06
CA LYS A 583 -6.14 -14.85 -49.82
C LYS A 583 -4.84 -15.58 -49.57
N GLY A 584 -4.95 -16.82 -49.09
CA GLY A 584 -3.81 -17.71 -48.95
C GLY A 584 -3.12 -18.03 -50.28
N SER A 585 -1.84 -18.38 -50.21
CA SER A 585 -1.12 -18.99 -51.34
C SER A 585 -1.57 -20.43 -51.64
N THR A 586 -2.27 -21.08 -50.70
CA THR A 586 -2.82 -22.44 -50.79
C THR A 586 -4.14 -22.54 -50.02
N ASP A 587 -5.01 -23.52 -50.30
CA ASP A 587 -6.29 -23.78 -49.59
C ASP A 587 -6.15 -24.18 -48.09
N GLN A 588 -4.94 -24.12 -47.54
CA GLN A 588 -4.59 -24.46 -46.16
C GLN A 588 -3.71 -23.37 -45.50
N SER A 589 -3.79 -22.14 -46.01
CA SER A 589 -3.03 -21.04 -45.44
C SER A 589 -3.53 -20.67 -44.05
N PHE A 590 -2.68 -20.00 -43.28
CA PHE A 590 -3.03 -19.38 -42.00
C PHE A 590 -4.30 -18.52 -42.09
N GLN A 591 -4.45 -17.76 -43.17
CA GLN A 591 -5.57 -16.84 -43.37
C GLN A 591 -6.88 -17.57 -43.68
N ASP A 592 -6.83 -18.67 -44.45
CA ASP A 592 -8.04 -19.47 -44.70
C ASP A 592 -8.57 -20.08 -43.41
N VAL A 593 -7.68 -20.56 -42.53
CA VAL A 593 -8.06 -21.10 -41.22
C VAL A 593 -8.63 -19.98 -40.33
N ILE A 594 -8.04 -18.78 -40.33
CA ILE A 594 -8.58 -17.61 -39.63
C ILE A 594 -10.00 -17.29 -40.11
N GLN A 595 -10.24 -17.27 -41.42
CA GLN A 595 -11.55 -16.94 -42.00
C GLN A 595 -12.63 -17.99 -41.67
N ILE A 596 -12.26 -19.27 -41.69
CA ILE A 596 -13.14 -20.36 -41.22
C ILE A 596 -13.51 -20.13 -39.76
N VAL A 597 -12.53 -19.89 -38.90
CA VAL A 597 -12.76 -19.66 -37.47
C VAL A 597 -13.61 -18.41 -37.23
N HIS A 598 -13.38 -17.31 -37.95
CA HIS A 598 -14.23 -16.12 -37.87
C HIS A 598 -15.68 -16.41 -38.25
N THR A 599 -15.90 -17.20 -39.31
CA THR A 599 -17.26 -17.60 -39.74
C THR A 599 -17.96 -18.41 -38.67
N GLU A 600 -17.27 -19.38 -38.07
CA GLU A 600 -17.82 -20.19 -36.98
C GLU A 600 -18.11 -19.38 -35.72
N LEU A 601 -17.21 -18.47 -35.33
CA LEU A 601 -17.42 -17.58 -34.18
C LEU A 601 -18.61 -16.65 -34.42
N LYS A 602 -18.76 -16.13 -35.65
CA LYS A 602 -19.92 -15.34 -36.06
C LYS A 602 -21.22 -16.12 -35.90
N GLU A 603 -21.29 -17.33 -36.46
CA GLU A 603 -22.49 -18.16 -36.37
C GLU A 603 -22.84 -18.49 -34.91
N LYS A 604 -21.82 -18.81 -34.11
CA LYS A 604 -21.98 -19.15 -32.70
C LYS A 604 -22.47 -17.99 -31.84
N TYR A 605 -21.90 -16.79 -32.03
CA TYR A 605 -22.21 -15.61 -31.20
C TYR A 605 -23.19 -14.63 -31.85
N LYS A 606 -23.72 -14.97 -33.03
CA LYS A 606 -24.70 -14.20 -33.80
C LYS A 606 -24.25 -12.76 -34.03
N CYS A 607 -23.00 -12.61 -34.47
CA CYS A 607 -22.41 -11.30 -34.71
C CYS A 607 -23.06 -10.60 -35.91
N GLN A 608 -23.16 -9.26 -35.85
CA GLN A 608 -23.93 -8.47 -36.82
C GLN A 608 -23.31 -8.49 -38.24
N PHE A 609 -21.98 -8.44 -38.34
CA PHE A 609 -21.26 -8.30 -39.62
C PHE A 609 -20.76 -9.64 -40.16
N THR A 610 -19.96 -9.62 -41.23
CA THR A 610 -19.25 -10.78 -41.82
C THR A 610 -18.37 -11.51 -40.82
N HIS A 611 -17.84 -10.79 -39.83
CA HIS A 611 -17.04 -11.32 -38.71
C HIS A 611 -17.49 -10.68 -37.38
N CYS A 612 -17.15 -11.31 -36.25
CA CYS A 612 -17.35 -10.69 -34.95
C CYS A 612 -16.35 -9.57 -34.71
N SER A 613 -16.83 -8.38 -34.35
CA SER A 613 -15.94 -7.30 -33.93
C SER A 613 -15.42 -7.53 -32.51
N LYS A 614 -14.21 -7.01 -32.23
CA LYS A 614 -13.61 -6.98 -30.90
C LYS A 614 -14.55 -6.40 -29.85
N GLN A 615 -15.23 -5.30 -30.18
CA GLN A 615 -16.14 -4.63 -29.27
C GLN A 615 -17.42 -5.42 -29.02
N GLU A 616 -18.02 -6.01 -30.06
CA GLU A 616 -19.25 -6.80 -29.91
C GLU A 616 -19.06 -7.98 -28.95
N LEU A 617 -17.94 -8.71 -29.09
CA LEU A 617 -17.59 -9.79 -28.17
C LEU A 617 -17.30 -9.29 -26.75
N ALA A 618 -16.61 -8.15 -26.61
CA ALA A 618 -16.35 -7.55 -25.31
C ALA A 618 -17.64 -7.11 -24.60
N ILE A 619 -18.61 -6.55 -25.33
CA ILE A 619 -19.93 -6.18 -24.80
C ILE A 619 -20.69 -7.41 -24.32
N LYS A 620 -20.75 -8.46 -25.16
CA LYS A 620 -21.41 -9.73 -24.80
C LYS A 620 -20.75 -10.38 -23.58
N GLN A 621 -19.42 -10.31 -23.49
CA GLN A 621 -18.66 -10.80 -22.35
C GLN A 621 -18.93 -9.96 -21.09
N PHE A 622 -18.87 -8.63 -21.18
CA PHE A 622 -19.13 -7.75 -20.05
C PHE A 622 -20.54 -7.90 -19.49
N ALA A 623 -21.55 -7.87 -20.37
CA ALA A 623 -22.96 -7.79 -19.98
C ALA A 623 -23.45 -9.11 -19.35
N ARG A 624 -23.01 -10.25 -19.90
CA ARG A 624 -23.61 -11.57 -19.61
C ARG A 624 -22.60 -12.72 -19.48
N CYS A 625 -21.31 -12.44 -19.56
CA CYS A 625 -20.26 -13.47 -19.65
C CYS A 625 -20.53 -14.50 -20.77
N GLU A 626 -21.20 -14.08 -21.85
CA GLU A 626 -21.74 -14.98 -22.89
C GLU A 626 -20.63 -15.82 -23.52
N ILE A 627 -19.46 -15.23 -23.74
CA ILE A 627 -18.34 -15.89 -24.40
C ILE A 627 -17.72 -16.94 -23.48
N THR A 628 -17.50 -16.62 -22.20
CA THR A 628 -16.92 -17.58 -21.25
C THR A 628 -17.88 -18.67 -20.80
N LEU A 629 -19.19 -18.39 -20.81
CA LEU A 629 -20.23 -19.38 -20.49
C LEU A 629 -20.59 -20.29 -21.66
N ASN A 630 -20.32 -19.84 -22.89
CA ASN A 630 -20.48 -20.60 -24.13
C ASN A 630 -19.21 -20.51 -25.00
N PRO A 631 -18.06 -21.04 -24.53
CA PRO A 631 -16.83 -21.00 -25.31
C PRO A 631 -16.92 -21.85 -26.58
N PRO A 632 -16.05 -21.61 -27.56
CA PRO A 632 -15.88 -22.54 -28.66
C PRO A 632 -15.19 -23.83 -28.14
N PRO A 633 -15.24 -24.96 -28.89
CA PRO A 633 -14.82 -26.27 -28.39
C PRO A 633 -13.37 -26.36 -27.88
N SER A 634 -12.49 -25.48 -28.36
CA SER A 634 -11.09 -25.39 -27.90
C SER A 634 -10.93 -24.92 -26.45
N LEU A 635 -11.96 -24.33 -25.84
CA LEU A 635 -11.87 -23.69 -24.54
C LEU A 635 -12.88 -24.27 -23.54
N ILE A 636 -12.50 -24.26 -22.27
CA ILE A 636 -13.33 -24.76 -21.17
C ILE A 636 -14.28 -23.65 -20.71
N LYS A 637 -15.54 -24.03 -20.44
CA LYS A 637 -16.55 -23.13 -19.86
C LYS A 637 -16.08 -22.55 -18.53
N GLN A 638 -16.15 -21.24 -18.40
CA GLN A 638 -15.77 -20.48 -17.20
C GLN A 638 -16.80 -19.41 -16.88
N LYS A 639 -16.80 -18.94 -15.62
CA LYS A 639 -17.71 -17.88 -15.17
C LYS A 639 -17.28 -16.45 -15.60
N SER A 640 -16.01 -16.24 -15.89
CA SER A 640 -15.40 -14.94 -16.21
C SER A 640 -14.10 -15.15 -17.01
N ILE A 641 -13.68 -14.13 -17.76
CA ILE A 641 -12.45 -14.12 -18.56
C ILE A 641 -11.20 -14.25 -17.68
N HIS A 642 -11.31 -13.83 -16.42
CA HIS A 642 -10.30 -14.02 -15.37
C HIS A 642 -9.75 -15.46 -15.34
N TYR A 643 -10.63 -16.46 -15.47
CA TYR A 643 -10.24 -17.86 -15.36
C TYR A 643 -9.54 -18.41 -16.61
N TRP A 644 -9.62 -17.72 -17.76
CA TRP A 644 -8.84 -18.06 -18.95
C TRP A 644 -7.45 -17.45 -18.93
N ASN A 645 -7.29 -16.24 -18.38
CA ASN A 645 -5.99 -15.58 -18.27
C ASN A 645 -5.89 -14.68 -17.03
N LYS A 646 -5.44 -15.28 -15.92
CA LYS A 646 -5.25 -14.57 -14.63
C LYS A 646 -4.15 -13.51 -14.67
N LYS A 647 -3.22 -13.58 -15.62
CA LYS A 647 -2.14 -12.58 -15.74
C LYS A 647 -2.66 -11.28 -16.34
N GLN A 648 -3.47 -11.37 -17.39
CA GLN A 648 -4.08 -10.20 -18.05
C GLN A 648 -5.30 -9.69 -17.27
N PHE A 649 -6.08 -10.60 -16.71
CA PHE A 649 -7.29 -10.31 -15.94
C PHE A 649 -7.12 -10.90 -14.55
N PRO A 650 -6.45 -10.21 -13.62
CA PRO A 650 -6.17 -10.75 -12.28
C PRO A 650 -7.42 -10.96 -11.44
N ARG A 651 -8.54 -10.34 -11.80
CA ARG A 651 -9.84 -10.47 -11.13
C ARG A 651 -10.99 -10.46 -12.14
N PRO A 652 -12.15 -11.06 -11.80
CA PRO A 652 -13.39 -10.83 -12.53
C PRO A 652 -13.82 -9.35 -12.43
N PHE A 653 -14.33 -8.79 -13.52
CA PHE A 653 -14.82 -7.40 -13.53
C PHE A 653 -16.17 -7.26 -14.26
N GLU A 654 -16.63 -8.32 -14.94
CA GLU A 654 -17.82 -8.28 -15.79
C GLU A 654 -19.11 -8.09 -14.98
N TYR A 655 -20.02 -7.25 -15.48
CA TYR A 655 -21.36 -7.06 -14.88
C TYR A 655 -22.12 -8.39 -14.80
N GLY A 656 -22.08 -9.20 -15.87
CA GLY A 656 -22.75 -10.51 -15.91
C GLY A 656 -22.23 -11.49 -14.86
N TYR A 657 -20.93 -11.46 -14.57
CA TYR A 657 -20.32 -12.25 -13.50
C TYR A 657 -20.85 -11.80 -12.14
N PHE A 658 -20.78 -10.50 -11.85
CA PHE A 658 -21.21 -9.93 -10.57
C PHE A 658 -22.68 -10.24 -10.28
N ILE A 659 -23.56 -9.97 -11.24
CA ILE A 659 -24.99 -10.22 -11.13
C ILE A 659 -25.30 -11.69 -10.88
N THR A 660 -24.59 -12.60 -11.53
CA THR A 660 -24.82 -14.05 -11.36
C THR A 660 -24.29 -14.55 -10.02
N GLU A 661 -23.09 -14.11 -9.64
CA GLU A 661 -22.39 -14.57 -8.45
C GLU A 661 -23.02 -14.02 -7.16
N PHE A 662 -23.54 -12.79 -7.18
CA PHE A 662 -24.11 -12.11 -6.02
C PHE A 662 -25.63 -11.90 -6.12
N LYS A 663 -26.32 -12.72 -6.92
CA LYS A 663 -27.78 -12.59 -7.14
C LYS A 663 -28.62 -12.58 -5.85
N ASP A 664 -28.10 -13.21 -4.78
CA ASP A 664 -28.76 -13.36 -3.48
C ASP A 664 -28.78 -12.07 -2.65
N ILE A 665 -27.97 -11.06 -3.00
CA ILE A 665 -27.96 -9.78 -2.28
C ILE A 665 -29.09 -8.84 -2.71
N PHE A 666 -29.72 -9.11 -3.85
CA PHE A 666 -30.75 -8.25 -4.43
C PHE A 666 -32.15 -8.66 -4.00
N THR A 667 -33.00 -7.66 -3.73
CA THR A 667 -34.41 -7.88 -3.40
C THR A 667 -35.25 -8.37 -4.58
N LYS A 668 -34.85 -8.00 -5.80
CA LYS A 668 -35.45 -8.44 -7.06
C LYS A 668 -34.38 -9.09 -7.92
N GLU A 669 -34.74 -10.19 -8.58
CA GLU A 669 -33.82 -10.87 -9.49
C GLU A 669 -33.37 -9.89 -10.58
N PRO A 670 -32.06 -9.63 -10.70
CA PRO A 670 -31.53 -8.70 -11.67
C PRO A 670 -31.76 -9.21 -13.09
N PRO A 671 -32.44 -8.44 -13.96
CA PRO A 671 -32.56 -8.82 -15.35
C PRO A 671 -31.17 -8.82 -16.01
N GLN A 672 -30.93 -9.78 -16.88
CA GLN A 672 -29.70 -9.80 -17.68
C GLN A 672 -29.65 -8.56 -18.58
N MET A 673 -28.51 -7.88 -18.59
CA MET A 673 -28.30 -6.71 -19.42
C MET A 673 -28.25 -7.11 -20.89
N THR A 674 -29.06 -6.46 -21.74
CA THR A 674 -29.02 -6.67 -23.19
C THR A 674 -27.78 -6.01 -23.81
N ASP A 675 -27.37 -6.48 -24.99
CA ASP A 675 -26.24 -5.87 -25.72
C ASP A 675 -26.50 -4.38 -26.01
N PHE A 676 -27.75 -3.99 -26.26
CA PHE A 676 -28.14 -2.59 -26.45
C PHE A 676 -27.94 -1.75 -25.18
N GLN A 677 -28.40 -2.25 -24.02
CA GLN A 677 -28.21 -1.57 -22.74
C GLN A 677 -26.73 -1.44 -22.38
N ALA A 678 -25.95 -2.52 -22.55
CA ALA A 678 -24.51 -2.50 -22.28
C ALA A 678 -23.77 -1.49 -23.16
N LYS A 679 -24.11 -1.42 -24.46
CA LYS A 679 -23.57 -0.41 -25.39
C LYS A 679 -23.93 1.02 -24.96
N LYS A 680 -25.16 1.25 -24.51
CA LYS A 680 -25.60 2.55 -23.97
C LYS A 680 -24.98 2.88 -22.62
N LEU A 681 -24.40 1.92 -21.91
CA LEU A 681 -23.74 2.15 -20.62
C LEU A 681 -22.24 2.42 -20.80
N LEU A 682 -21.58 1.64 -21.65
CA LEU A 682 -20.11 1.60 -21.84
C LEU A 682 -19.61 2.67 -22.83
N HIS A 683 -19.66 3.94 -22.43
CA HIS A 683 -19.10 5.06 -23.18
C HIS A 683 -18.68 6.23 -22.26
N PHE A 684 -17.97 7.23 -22.79
CA PHE A 684 -17.46 8.39 -22.03
C PHE A 684 -18.50 9.42 -21.59
N LYS A 685 -19.76 9.28 -21.99
CA LYS A 685 -20.88 10.00 -21.35
C LYS A 685 -21.61 9.11 -20.33
N GLY A 686 -21.33 7.80 -20.31
CA GLY A 686 -21.85 6.79 -19.39
C GLY A 686 -20.81 6.39 -18.34
N ILE A 687 -20.68 5.11 -18.01
CA ILE A 687 -19.85 4.65 -16.86
C ILE A 687 -18.33 4.72 -17.06
N PHE A 688 -17.84 5.10 -18.24
CA PHE A 688 -16.42 5.48 -18.42
C PHE A 688 -16.15 6.93 -17.98
N ASN A 689 -17.17 7.65 -17.51
CA ASN A 689 -17.03 8.96 -16.90
C ASN A 689 -17.21 8.86 -15.38
N PRO A 690 -16.20 9.26 -14.58
CA PRO A 690 -16.29 9.27 -13.13
C PRO A 690 -17.51 10.02 -12.58
N LEU A 691 -17.87 11.16 -13.19
CA LEU A 691 -19.01 11.98 -12.76
C LEU A 691 -20.36 11.31 -13.03
N ALA A 692 -20.45 10.54 -14.11
CA ALA A 692 -21.65 9.74 -14.38
C ALA A 692 -21.77 8.61 -13.35
N VAL A 693 -20.65 7.98 -12.95
CA VAL A 693 -20.67 6.99 -11.87
C VAL A 693 -21.06 7.63 -10.53
N THR A 694 -20.47 8.77 -10.16
CA THR A 694 -20.85 9.54 -8.95
C THR A 694 -22.34 9.92 -8.96
N SER A 695 -22.88 10.31 -10.11
CA SER A 695 -24.31 10.63 -10.26
C SER A 695 -25.23 9.45 -9.96
N ALA A 696 -24.81 8.22 -10.27
CA ALA A 696 -25.61 7.03 -10.01
C ALA A 696 -25.93 6.87 -8.50
N PHE A 697 -24.95 7.10 -7.64
CA PHE A 697 -25.11 7.06 -6.18
C PHE A 697 -25.98 8.21 -5.64
N ILE A 698 -25.86 9.39 -6.25
CA ILE A 698 -26.69 10.55 -5.87
C ILE A 698 -28.15 10.30 -6.22
N TYR A 699 -28.43 9.73 -7.40
CA TYR A 699 -29.79 9.41 -7.82
C TYR A 699 -30.41 8.27 -6.99
N GLU A 700 -29.61 7.28 -6.58
CA GLU A 700 -30.02 6.24 -5.63
C GLU A 700 -30.49 6.86 -4.30
N LYS A 701 -29.72 7.81 -3.75
CA LYS A 701 -30.03 8.45 -2.47
C LYS A 701 -31.26 9.36 -2.51
N ASN A 702 -31.49 10.05 -3.63
CA ASN A 702 -32.59 11.00 -3.80
C ASN A 702 -33.80 10.39 -4.54
N HIS A 703 -33.95 9.07 -4.48
CA HIS A 703 -35.14 8.39 -4.98
C HIS A 703 -36.38 8.83 -4.17
N PRO A 704 -37.52 9.18 -4.81
CA PRO A 704 -37.90 8.89 -6.21
C PRO A 704 -37.63 9.98 -7.25
N GLU A 705 -37.14 11.17 -6.86
CA GLU A 705 -37.09 12.36 -7.74
C GLU A 705 -36.31 12.15 -9.04
N PHE A 706 -35.29 11.29 -9.01
CA PHE A 706 -34.38 11.04 -10.14
C PHE A 706 -34.61 9.71 -10.87
N TYR A 707 -35.70 8.98 -10.61
CA TYR A 707 -35.94 7.64 -11.17
C TYR A 707 -35.97 7.57 -12.68
N LEU A 708 -36.80 8.39 -13.32
CA LEU A 708 -36.91 8.40 -14.78
C LEU A 708 -35.58 8.81 -15.43
N LYS A 709 -34.87 9.76 -14.80
CA LYS A 709 -33.56 10.23 -15.28
C LYS A 709 -32.49 9.15 -15.17
N PHE A 710 -32.49 8.38 -14.10
CA PHE A 710 -31.57 7.25 -13.95
C PHE A 710 -31.82 6.19 -15.02
N ILE A 711 -33.07 5.80 -15.26
CA ILE A 711 -33.41 4.84 -16.32
C ILE A 711 -32.99 5.37 -17.69
N ASP A 712 -33.24 6.65 -17.97
CA ASP A 712 -32.85 7.27 -19.24
C ASP A 712 -31.33 7.23 -19.47
N ILE A 713 -30.55 7.53 -18.44
CA ILE A 713 -29.08 7.58 -18.53
C ILE A 713 -28.46 6.18 -18.56
N TYR A 714 -28.80 5.32 -17.60
CA TYR A 714 -28.08 4.05 -17.40
C TYR A 714 -28.81 2.84 -18.00
N GLN A 715 -30.07 3.00 -18.41
CA GLN A 715 -30.90 1.93 -18.98
C GLN A 715 -31.07 0.71 -18.05
N VAL A 716 -30.81 0.90 -16.75
CA VAL A 716 -31.03 -0.08 -15.67
C VAL A 716 -32.22 0.40 -14.84
N ARG A 717 -33.16 -0.51 -14.54
CA ARG A 717 -34.38 -0.17 -13.80
C ARG A 717 -34.13 0.01 -12.30
N GLU A 718 -33.35 -0.88 -11.70
CA GLU A 718 -33.12 -0.87 -10.25
C GLU A 718 -31.72 -0.29 -9.98
N TYR A 719 -31.65 0.80 -9.21
CA TYR A 719 -30.39 1.46 -8.88
C TYR A 719 -29.38 0.52 -8.24
N GLU A 720 -29.86 -0.31 -7.30
CA GLU A 720 -29.06 -1.22 -6.49
C GLU A 720 -28.20 -2.16 -7.36
N HIS A 721 -28.73 -2.61 -8.51
CA HIS A 721 -27.98 -3.50 -9.42
C HIS A 721 -26.73 -2.82 -9.96
N LEU A 722 -26.87 -1.55 -10.37
CA LEU A 722 -25.75 -0.78 -10.92
C LEU A 722 -24.83 -0.26 -9.82
N THR A 723 -25.35 0.32 -8.74
CA THR A 723 -24.53 0.92 -7.68
C THR A 723 -23.71 -0.13 -6.92
N GLN A 724 -24.26 -1.33 -6.68
CA GLN A 724 -23.49 -2.44 -6.11
C GLN A 724 -22.43 -2.97 -7.09
N TYR A 725 -22.73 -3.02 -8.39
CA TYR A 725 -21.73 -3.37 -9.40
C TYR A 725 -20.60 -2.35 -9.46
N LEU A 726 -20.90 -1.06 -9.37
CA LEU A 726 -19.89 0.00 -9.38
C LEU A 726 -18.97 -0.09 -8.15
N ARG A 727 -19.50 -0.43 -6.97
CA ARG A 727 -18.68 -0.76 -5.78
C ARG A 727 -17.78 -1.97 -6.04
N PHE A 728 -18.32 -3.03 -6.64
CA PHE A 728 -17.55 -4.21 -7.04
C PHE A 728 -16.42 -3.88 -8.02
N ALA A 729 -16.70 -3.07 -9.04
CA ALA A 729 -15.72 -2.66 -10.04
C ALA A 729 -14.61 -1.78 -9.45
N ALA A 730 -14.94 -0.87 -8.52
CA ALA A 730 -13.96 -0.08 -7.78
C ALA A 730 -13.02 -0.99 -6.96
N ILE A 731 -13.58 -1.95 -6.21
CA ILE A 731 -12.82 -2.86 -5.36
C ILE A 731 -11.94 -3.81 -6.19
N GLN A 732 -12.51 -4.48 -7.20
CA GLN A 732 -11.83 -5.56 -7.93
C GLN A 732 -10.90 -5.08 -9.04
N GLY A 733 -11.11 -3.88 -9.58
CA GLY A 733 -10.30 -3.36 -10.68
C GLY A 733 -9.07 -2.61 -10.22
N VAL A 734 -9.09 -1.28 -10.32
CA VAL A 734 -7.92 -0.41 -10.06
C VAL A 734 -7.33 -0.61 -8.67
N MET A 735 -8.17 -0.87 -7.65
CA MET A 735 -7.67 -1.15 -6.30
C MET A 735 -7.06 -2.55 -6.11
N GLY A 736 -7.12 -3.44 -7.12
CA GLY A 736 -6.48 -4.76 -7.09
C GLY A 736 -7.19 -5.85 -6.28
N GLY A 737 -8.39 -5.56 -5.74
CA GLY A 737 -9.15 -6.47 -4.89
C GLY A 737 -8.78 -6.40 -3.40
N MET A 738 -9.68 -6.90 -2.54
CA MET A 738 -9.51 -6.90 -1.06
C MET A 738 -8.36 -7.78 -0.56
N SER A 739 -7.86 -8.66 -1.42
CA SER A 739 -6.71 -9.53 -1.12
C SER A 739 -5.65 -9.43 -2.20
N THR A 740 -4.42 -9.79 -1.87
CA THR A 740 -3.30 -9.89 -2.80
C THR A 740 -2.45 -11.11 -2.45
N THR A 741 -1.72 -11.63 -3.41
CA THR A 741 -0.80 -12.76 -3.19
C THR A 741 0.59 -12.21 -2.93
N LYS A 742 1.16 -12.52 -1.76
CA LYS A 742 2.48 -12.03 -1.34
C LYS A 742 3.26 -13.09 -0.59
N THR A 743 4.57 -13.01 -0.69
CA THR A 743 5.49 -13.79 0.12
C THR A 743 5.74 -13.13 1.49
N PRO A 744 6.05 -13.89 2.55
CA PRO A 744 6.44 -13.33 3.84
C PRO A 744 7.60 -12.33 3.75
N LYS A 745 8.54 -12.59 2.83
CA LYS A 745 9.68 -11.71 2.56
C LYS A 745 9.25 -10.36 1.97
N GLU A 746 8.36 -10.37 0.98
CA GLU A 746 7.75 -9.13 0.44
C GLU A 746 6.98 -8.36 1.50
N LEU A 747 6.23 -9.05 2.39
CA LEU A 747 5.48 -8.36 3.45
C LEU A 747 6.40 -7.71 4.48
N PHE A 748 7.52 -8.37 4.82
CA PHE A 748 8.46 -7.85 5.82
C PHE A 748 9.35 -6.74 5.26
N PHE A 749 10.08 -6.97 4.17
CA PHE A 749 11.04 -6.00 3.60
C PHE A 749 10.42 -5.03 2.60
N GLY A 750 9.19 -5.32 2.18
CA GLY A 750 8.38 -4.47 1.33
C GLY A 750 8.35 -4.90 -0.13
N TYR A 751 7.33 -4.40 -0.82
CA TYR A 751 7.13 -4.57 -2.26
C TYR A 751 6.53 -3.30 -2.85
N SER A 752 6.77 -3.11 -4.15
CA SER A 752 6.12 -2.05 -4.92
C SER A 752 4.69 -2.45 -5.26
N GLU A 753 3.74 -1.58 -4.94
CA GLU A 753 2.34 -1.73 -5.32
C GLU A 753 2.09 -0.94 -6.62
N SER A 754 1.39 -1.57 -7.57
CA SER A 754 1.20 -1.05 -8.92
C SER A 754 0.43 0.26 -8.98
N LEU A 755 -0.66 0.38 -8.22
CA LEU A 755 -1.46 1.60 -8.17
C LEU A 755 -0.68 2.73 -7.51
N GLY A 756 0.09 2.45 -6.45
CA GLY A 756 0.99 3.41 -5.82
C GLY A 756 2.06 3.95 -6.80
N GLU A 757 2.63 3.09 -7.65
CA GLU A 757 3.54 3.53 -8.73
C GLU A 757 2.81 4.33 -9.80
N GLU A 758 1.61 3.93 -10.20
CA GLU A 758 0.80 4.66 -11.19
C GLU A 758 0.46 6.07 -10.69
N LEU A 759 -0.03 6.19 -9.45
CA LEU A 759 -0.33 7.48 -8.82
C LEU A 759 0.92 8.35 -8.70
N LYS A 760 2.06 7.76 -8.32
CA LYS A 760 3.33 8.48 -8.20
C LYS A 760 3.82 9.04 -9.54
N ASN A 761 3.59 8.31 -10.63
CA ASN A 761 4.10 8.67 -11.96
C ASN A 761 3.07 9.40 -12.84
N SER A 762 1.81 9.51 -12.42
CA SER A 762 0.74 10.21 -13.15
C SER A 762 0.82 11.72 -13.02
N ASP A 763 0.23 12.45 -13.98
CA ASP A 763 0.08 13.92 -13.89
C ASP A 763 -0.63 14.27 -12.58
N PRO A 764 -0.01 15.08 -11.70
CA PRO A 764 -0.65 15.43 -10.44
C PRO A 764 -1.98 16.21 -10.62
N ALA A 765 -2.16 16.90 -11.74
CA ALA A 765 -3.43 17.53 -12.11
C ALA A 765 -4.45 16.55 -12.74
N GLY A 766 -4.03 15.32 -13.04
CA GLY A 766 -4.81 14.20 -13.58
C GLY A 766 -4.89 13.02 -12.60
N ASN A 767 -4.99 13.32 -11.30
CA ASN A 767 -5.09 12.39 -10.17
C ASN A 767 -3.77 11.79 -9.62
N GLY A 768 -2.61 12.16 -10.17
CA GLY A 768 -1.32 11.76 -9.63
C GLY A 768 -0.98 12.40 -8.28
N ASP A 769 -0.07 11.77 -7.54
CA ASP A 769 0.60 12.35 -6.38
C ASP A 769 2.04 11.82 -6.30
N PRO A 770 3.05 12.62 -6.70
CA PRO A 770 4.47 12.23 -6.70
C PRO A 770 5.03 11.95 -5.31
N ALA A 771 4.29 12.29 -4.25
CA ALA A 771 4.65 11.97 -2.88
C ALA A 771 4.07 10.64 -2.38
N THR A 772 3.24 9.97 -3.19
CA THR A 772 2.73 8.64 -2.89
C THR A 772 3.89 7.69 -2.66
N ASN A 773 3.91 7.04 -1.50
CA ASN A 773 4.81 5.94 -1.26
C ASN A 773 4.23 4.69 -1.93
N SER A 774 4.82 4.30 -3.06
CA SER A 774 4.45 3.09 -3.79
C SER A 774 4.91 1.81 -3.10
N TRP A 775 5.76 1.90 -2.07
CA TRP A 775 6.26 0.76 -1.34
C TRP A 775 5.42 0.48 -0.10
N VAL A 776 4.92 -0.74 -0.01
CA VAL A 776 4.29 -1.25 1.20
C VAL A 776 5.30 -2.10 1.94
N MET A 777 5.62 -1.74 3.19
CA MET A 777 6.54 -2.46 4.06
C MET A 777 5.95 -2.53 5.46
N MET A 778 5.94 -3.72 6.08
CA MET A 778 5.39 -3.92 7.42
C MET A 778 6.46 -4.22 8.47
N GLY A 779 7.66 -4.61 8.05
CA GLY A 779 8.82 -4.83 8.92
C GLY A 779 9.74 -3.60 9.01
N ASP A 780 10.87 -3.79 9.67
CA ASP A 780 11.95 -2.81 9.71
C ASP A 780 12.82 -2.92 8.44
N PRO A 781 13.34 -1.80 7.89
CA PRO A 781 14.18 -1.85 6.70
C PRO A 781 15.49 -2.57 6.98
N ASN A 782 15.99 -3.32 6.00
CA ASN A 782 17.34 -3.88 6.05
C ASN A 782 18.34 -2.77 5.70
N MET A 783 18.94 -2.17 6.73
CA MET A 783 19.75 -0.96 6.56
C MET A 783 21.11 -1.28 5.97
N THR A 784 21.65 -0.35 5.18
CA THR A 784 23.09 -0.24 4.94
C THR A 784 23.75 0.60 6.03
N ILE A 785 25.09 0.52 6.16
CA ILE A 785 25.83 1.41 7.07
C ILE A 785 25.58 2.88 6.71
N ALA A 786 25.46 3.20 5.41
CA ALA A 786 25.14 4.53 4.94
C ALA A 786 23.76 5.01 5.44
N ASP A 787 22.76 4.14 5.45
CA ASP A 787 21.42 4.47 5.93
C ASP A 787 21.42 4.82 7.42
N SER A 788 22.28 4.17 8.23
CA SER A 788 22.37 4.41 9.68
C SER A 788 22.72 5.86 10.03
N TYR A 789 23.41 6.59 9.15
CA TYR A 789 23.74 8.01 9.36
C TYR A 789 22.49 8.90 9.45
N ASN A 790 21.37 8.46 8.85
CA ASN A 790 20.10 9.18 8.90
C ASN A 790 19.33 8.96 10.21
N TYR A 791 19.78 8.03 11.06
CA TYR A 791 19.10 7.67 12.30
C TYR A 791 19.98 7.84 13.56
N PRO A 792 20.42 9.08 13.87
CA PRO A 792 21.22 9.34 15.07
C PRO A 792 20.38 9.19 16.33
N GLN A 793 20.97 8.63 17.38
CA GLN A 793 20.37 8.46 18.70
C GLN A 793 21.34 8.97 19.77
N VAL A 794 20.81 9.64 20.79
CA VAL A 794 21.58 10.06 21.96
C VAL A 794 21.05 9.32 23.17
N LEU A 795 21.93 8.65 23.90
CA LEU A 795 21.62 7.88 25.10
C LEU A 795 22.35 8.45 26.31
N TYR A 796 21.71 8.38 27.48
CA TYR A 796 22.39 8.60 28.75
C TYR A 796 23.27 7.41 29.10
N THR A 797 24.51 7.66 29.49
CA THR A 797 25.50 6.60 29.78
C THR A 797 25.31 5.97 31.16
N GLY A 798 24.62 6.64 32.08
CA GLY A 798 24.49 6.22 33.47
C GLY A 798 25.62 6.70 34.39
N LYS A 799 26.63 7.40 33.87
CA LYS A 799 27.82 7.84 34.63
C LYS A 799 27.48 8.70 35.85
N ASP A 800 26.56 9.65 35.70
CA ASP A 800 26.12 10.53 36.79
C ASP A 800 24.95 9.93 37.59
N ASN A 801 24.04 9.27 36.87
CA ASN A 801 22.86 8.68 37.46
C ASN A 801 22.62 7.31 36.81
N LEU A 802 22.97 6.25 37.55
CA LEU A 802 22.80 4.87 37.12
C LEU A 802 21.36 4.54 36.74
N THR A 803 20.36 5.19 37.33
CA THR A 803 18.94 4.94 37.00
C THR A 803 18.56 5.43 35.61
N MET A 804 19.37 6.31 35.00
CA MET A 804 19.18 6.84 33.65
C MET A 804 19.99 6.07 32.61
N THR A 805 20.70 5.00 32.99
CA THR A 805 21.47 4.22 32.01
C THR A 805 20.59 3.79 30.84
N ARG A 806 21.05 4.07 29.62
CA ARG A 806 20.39 3.71 28.36
C ARG A 806 19.04 4.38 28.11
N TYR A 807 18.64 5.35 28.93
CA TYR A 807 17.49 6.20 28.61
C TYR A 807 17.79 7.00 27.35
N ILE A 808 16.79 7.10 26.47
CA ILE A 808 16.90 7.82 25.22
C ILE A 808 16.82 9.31 25.53
N LYS A 809 17.82 10.11 25.18
CA LYS A 809 17.73 11.58 25.26
C LYS A 809 17.08 12.16 24.01
N SER A 810 17.44 11.64 22.84
CA SER A 810 16.80 11.99 21.58
C SER A 810 17.00 10.91 20.53
N MET A 811 16.09 10.86 19.55
CA MET A 811 16.19 10.05 18.34
C MET A 811 15.94 10.97 17.14
N ASN A 812 16.79 10.91 16.13
CA ASN A 812 16.77 11.80 14.96
C ASN A 812 16.78 13.29 15.32
N LYS A 813 17.42 13.65 16.45
CA LYS A 813 17.49 15.00 17.04
C LYS A 813 16.21 15.49 17.75
N TYR A 814 15.20 14.63 17.93
CA TYR A 814 13.97 14.96 18.64
C TYR A 814 13.85 14.16 19.93
N ASP A 815 13.27 14.76 20.96
CA ASP A 815 13.02 14.18 22.28
C ASP A 815 11.60 13.58 22.40
N TYR A 816 10.87 13.52 21.30
CA TYR A 816 9.55 12.89 21.17
C TYR A 816 9.46 12.01 19.92
N ALA A 817 8.47 11.13 19.89
CA ALA A 817 8.22 10.22 18.79
C ALA A 817 7.91 10.98 17.50
N ILE A 818 8.62 10.65 16.44
CA ILE A 818 8.47 11.27 15.13
C ILE A 818 8.42 10.21 14.05
N TYR A 819 7.67 10.50 12.99
CA TYR A 819 7.68 9.73 11.76
C TYR A 819 7.96 10.66 10.59
N ASN A 820 8.41 10.06 9.48
CA ASN A 820 8.67 10.78 8.26
C ASN A 820 7.48 10.64 7.31
N TYR A 821 6.99 11.74 6.76
CA TYR A 821 5.99 11.71 5.69
C TYR A 821 6.40 12.60 4.54
N SER A 822 5.99 12.21 3.33
CA SER A 822 6.21 13.00 2.12
C SER A 822 4.89 13.56 1.62
N TYR A 823 4.92 14.77 1.08
CA TYR A 823 3.78 15.39 0.40
C TYR A 823 4.28 16.20 -0.79
N PHE A 824 3.45 16.30 -1.83
CA PHE A 824 3.75 17.14 -2.99
C PHE A 824 3.27 18.57 -2.72
N ASP A 825 4.14 19.57 -2.78
CA ASP A 825 3.80 20.98 -2.49
C ASP A 825 3.24 21.75 -3.70
N GLY A 826 3.11 21.09 -4.85
CA GLY A 826 2.77 21.71 -6.14
C GLY A 826 3.96 21.90 -7.07
N ASN A 827 5.18 21.75 -6.56
CA ASN A 827 6.41 21.87 -7.32
C ASN A 827 7.35 20.67 -7.14
N LYS A 828 7.50 20.17 -5.91
CA LYS A 828 8.34 19.02 -5.60
C LYS A 828 7.75 18.18 -4.48
N THR A 829 8.21 16.95 -4.39
CA THR A 829 7.98 16.13 -3.20
C THR A 829 8.86 16.64 -2.07
N VAL A 830 8.22 17.02 -0.96
CA VAL A 830 8.88 17.47 0.27
C VAL A 830 8.67 16.42 1.35
N THR A 831 9.72 16.15 2.09
CA THR A 831 9.76 15.17 3.17
C THR A 831 9.91 15.90 4.51
N LYS A 832 9.05 15.59 5.47
CA LYS A 832 8.99 16.28 6.77
C LYS A 832 8.85 15.28 7.93
N TRP A 833 9.53 15.59 9.04
CA TRP A 833 9.35 14.91 10.32
C TRP A 833 8.17 15.50 11.08
N ASP A 834 7.25 14.66 11.54
CA ASP A 834 6.07 15.09 12.31
C ASP A 834 5.76 14.12 13.46
N ASN A 835 4.93 14.58 14.40
CA ASN A 835 4.41 13.75 15.47
C ASN A 835 3.22 12.93 14.95
N PRO A 836 3.19 11.59 15.14
CA PRO A 836 2.08 10.78 14.65
C PRO A 836 0.79 10.95 15.47
N TRP A 837 0.88 11.53 16.66
CA TRP A 837 -0.21 11.65 17.63
C TRP A 837 -0.83 13.05 17.66
N ASN A 838 -1.92 13.22 18.43
CA ASN A 838 -2.51 14.54 18.66
C ASN A 838 -1.68 15.38 19.63
N GLU A 839 -0.93 14.74 20.53
CA GLU A 839 0.05 15.39 21.42
C GLU A 839 1.40 14.67 21.36
N LYS A 840 2.48 15.36 21.70
CA LYS A 840 3.83 14.79 21.65
C LYS A 840 3.98 13.60 22.62
N GLU A 841 4.57 12.52 22.12
CA GLU A 841 4.98 11.37 22.93
C GLU A 841 6.46 11.47 23.26
N TYR A 842 6.80 12.00 24.43
CA TYR A 842 8.19 12.17 24.84
C TYR A 842 8.87 10.82 25.09
N ILE A 843 9.99 10.57 24.41
CA ILE A 843 10.75 9.32 24.53
C ILE A 843 11.81 9.39 25.65
N THR A 844 11.98 10.57 26.25
CA THR A 844 13.03 10.87 27.23
C THR A 844 12.98 10.07 28.52
N SER A 845 11.80 9.53 28.84
CA SER A 845 11.60 8.70 30.02
C SER A 845 11.64 7.19 29.73
N SER A 846 12.24 6.76 28.63
CA SER A 846 12.21 5.36 28.19
C SER A 846 13.56 4.87 27.67
N THR A 847 13.73 3.55 27.61
CA THR A 847 14.87 2.89 26.96
C THR A 847 14.47 2.28 25.62
N ASP A 848 15.44 1.72 24.90
CA ASP A 848 15.23 0.95 23.66
C ASP A 848 14.87 -0.52 23.91
N GLY A 849 14.74 -0.94 25.18
CA GLY A 849 14.30 -2.27 25.59
C GLY A 849 15.37 -3.34 25.67
N ILE A 850 16.62 -3.00 25.33
CA ILE A 850 17.75 -3.93 25.42
C ILE A 850 18.35 -3.95 26.83
N THR A 851 18.26 -2.84 27.56
CA THR A 851 18.67 -2.75 28.97
C THR A 851 17.78 -1.73 29.68
N PHE A 852 17.47 -2.00 30.94
CA PHE A 852 16.70 -1.12 31.82
C PHE A 852 17.58 -0.61 32.96
N LYS A 853 17.01 0.24 33.83
CA LYS A 853 17.73 0.72 35.02
C LYS A 853 18.20 -0.47 35.89
N PRO A 854 19.39 -0.40 36.50
CA PRO A 854 19.85 -1.40 37.46
C PRO A 854 19.08 -1.31 38.78
N TYR A 855 19.22 -2.35 39.62
CA TYR A 855 18.59 -2.46 40.94
C TYR A 855 17.06 -2.37 40.91
N LEU A 856 16.44 -3.09 39.97
CA LEU A 856 15.00 -3.14 39.81
C LEU A 856 14.31 -3.73 41.03
N LYS A 857 13.18 -3.11 41.38
CA LYS A 857 12.25 -3.57 42.41
C LYS A 857 10.91 -3.97 41.79
N GLN A 858 10.11 -4.73 42.52
CA GLN A 858 8.79 -5.17 42.03
C GLN A 858 7.81 -4.00 41.87
N GLU A 859 7.95 -2.92 42.64
CA GLU A 859 7.12 -1.73 42.48
C GLU A 859 7.53 -0.83 41.30
N ASP A 860 8.65 -1.14 40.63
CA ASP A 860 9.11 -0.33 39.50
C ASP A 860 8.19 -0.49 38.28
N VAL A 861 8.04 0.60 37.54
CA VAL A 861 7.48 0.61 36.19
C VAL A 861 8.63 0.83 35.22
N ILE A 862 8.75 -0.05 34.24
CA ILE A 862 9.73 0.10 33.15
C ILE A 862 9.06 0.70 31.93
N ARG A 863 9.78 1.56 31.22
CA ARG A 863 9.28 2.28 30.05
C ARG A 863 10.14 1.96 28.84
N LEU A 864 9.49 1.50 27.77
CA LEU A 864 10.12 1.08 26.53
C LEU A 864 9.57 1.91 25.37
N TYR A 865 10.43 2.60 24.63
CA TYR A 865 10.02 3.15 23.34
C TYR A 865 10.07 2.06 22.26
N VAL A 866 8.93 1.83 21.59
CA VAL A 866 8.80 0.88 20.48
C VAL A 866 8.68 1.67 19.17
N PRO A 867 9.75 1.79 18.37
CA PRO A 867 9.76 2.62 17.17
C PRO A 867 8.71 2.21 16.13
N GLN A 868 8.38 0.92 16.04
CA GLN A 868 7.42 0.38 15.07
C GLN A 868 5.99 0.91 15.29
N ILE A 869 5.66 1.33 16.50
CA ILE A 869 4.35 1.91 16.87
C ILE A 869 4.50 3.33 17.39
N TYR A 870 5.66 3.98 17.21
CA TYR A 870 5.97 5.35 17.63
C TYR A 870 5.51 5.71 19.05
N ARG A 871 5.65 4.77 20.00
CA ARG A 871 5.07 4.90 21.33
C ARG A 871 5.96 4.40 22.46
N VAL A 872 5.82 5.02 23.62
CA VAL A 872 6.31 4.47 24.87
C VAL A 872 5.27 3.50 25.42
N LEU A 873 5.73 2.31 25.79
CA LEU A 873 4.96 1.28 26.48
C LEU A 873 5.46 1.19 27.92
N GLU A 874 4.53 1.26 28.86
CA GLU A 874 4.80 0.98 30.27
C GLU A 874 4.58 -0.51 30.56
N MET A 875 5.51 -1.14 31.26
CA MET A 875 5.36 -2.51 31.76
C MET A 875 5.43 -2.52 33.28
N LYS A 876 4.51 -3.26 33.90
CA LYS A 876 4.39 -3.40 35.36
C LYS A 876 4.82 -4.81 35.76
N SER A 877 5.51 -4.91 36.89
CA SER A 877 5.83 -6.20 37.48
C SER A 877 4.55 -6.88 37.97
N ILE A 878 4.37 -8.15 37.61
CA ILE A 878 3.23 -8.97 38.06
C ILE A 878 3.66 -9.96 39.14
N SER A 879 4.90 -10.43 39.07
CA SER A 879 5.45 -11.42 40.02
C SER A 879 6.98 -11.44 39.99
N ASP A 880 7.58 -12.18 40.92
CA ASP A 880 8.93 -12.70 40.68
C ASP A 880 8.93 -13.52 39.38
N GLY A 881 9.98 -13.36 38.59
CA GLY A 881 10.16 -14.09 37.34
C GLY A 881 10.85 -15.43 37.56
N PRO A 882 10.89 -16.28 36.52
CA PRO A 882 11.62 -17.54 36.57
C PRO A 882 13.12 -17.29 36.76
N LYS A 883 13.79 -18.22 37.45
CA LYS A 883 15.26 -18.24 37.46
C LYS A 883 15.77 -18.62 36.08
N ILE A 884 16.44 -17.70 35.40
CA ILE A 884 17.02 -17.95 34.08
C ILE A 884 18.51 -18.21 34.25
N TYR A 885 18.92 -19.46 33.99
CA TYR A 885 20.29 -19.96 34.17
C TYR A 885 20.92 -19.64 35.54
N GLY A 886 20.10 -19.58 36.59
CA GLY A 886 20.52 -19.35 37.97
C GLY A 886 20.51 -17.89 38.43
N LEU A 887 20.05 -16.95 37.60
CA LEU A 887 19.82 -15.56 37.98
C LEU A 887 18.34 -15.32 38.29
N ASP A 888 18.08 -14.56 39.35
CA ASP A 888 16.74 -14.14 39.73
C ASP A 888 16.25 -13.02 38.80
N THR A 889 15.01 -13.15 38.33
CA THR A 889 14.38 -12.15 37.47
C THR A 889 13.10 -11.60 38.08
N ILE A 890 12.62 -10.48 37.57
CA ILE A 890 11.28 -9.93 37.82
C ILE A 890 10.50 -10.06 36.50
N HIS A 891 9.26 -10.54 36.59
CA HIS A 891 8.38 -10.69 35.44
C HIS A 891 7.55 -9.42 35.24
N PHE A 892 7.82 -8.71 34.15
CA PHE A 892 7.08 -7.55 33.73
C PHE A 892 6.14 -7.91 32.57
N GLU A 893 4.88 -7.49 32.66
CA GLU A 893 3.91 -7.56 31.57
C GLU A 893 3.53 -6.14 31.12
N LEU A 894 3.10 -6.00 29.85
CA LEU A 894 2.54 -4.74 29.35
C LEU A 894 1.36 -4.29 30.21
N ASP A 895 1.40 -3.03 30.66
CA ASP A 895 0.26 -2.42 31.33
C ASP A 895 -0.84 -2.11 30.30
N LEU A 896 -2.02 -2.73 30.44
CA LEU A 896 -3.10 -2.61 29.45
C LEU A 896 -3.66 -1.19 29.34
N ASP A 897 -3.42 -0.32 30.33
CA ASP A 897 -3.74 1.10 30.25
C ASP A 897 -3.05 1.79 29.07
N ASN A 898 -1.92 1.24 28.61
CA ASN A 898 -1.27 1.66 27.36
C ASN A 898 -2.20 1.54 26.15
N LEU A 899 -3.12 0.59 26.13
CA LEU A 899 -3.95 0.29 24.96
C LEU A 899 -5.40 0.77 25.11
N ASN A 900 -5.72 1.50 26.19
CA ASN A 900 -7.03 2.10 26.38
C ASN A 900 -7.28 3.24 25.40
N ILE A 901 -8.56 3.53 25.14
CA ILE A 901 -8.99 4.69 24.36
C ILE A 901 -8.43 5.96 25.02
N ASN A 902 -7.65 6.71 24.25
CA ASN A 902 -7.04 7.96 24.69
C ASN A 902 -7.04 8.96 23.53
N GLN A 903 -7.58 10.16 23.78
CA GLN A 903 -7.67 11.23 22.79
C GLN A 903 -6.30 11.64 22.26
N LYS A 904 -5.24 11.51 23.07
CA LYS A 904 -3.84 11.74 22.66
C LYS A 904 -3.45 10.91 21.44
N TYR A 905 -3.90 9.66 21.38
CA TYR A 905 -3.52 8.69 20.35
C TYR A 905 -4.61 8.46 19.29
N ASN A 906 -5.77 9.11 19.42
CA ASN A 906 -6.92 8.93 18.52
C ASN A 906 -7.34 7.45 18.35
N ASN A 907 -7.26 6.68 19.44
CA ASN A 907 -7.65 5.27 19.45
C ASN A 907 -9.17 5.14 19.50
N GLN A 908 -9.74 4.31 18.62
CA GLN A 908 -11.19 4.05 18.56
C GLN A 908 -11.62 2.89 19.47
N TRP A 909 -10.72 1.93 19.74
CA TRP A 909 -11.01 0.74 20.55
C TRP A 909 -9.94 0.48 21.62
N ASN A 910 -10.37 -0.02 22.77
CA ASN A 910 -9.46 -0.57 23.78
C ASN A 910 -8.72 -1.79 23.22
N GLY A 911 -7.44 -1.93 23.55
CA GLY A 911 -6.54 -2.98 23.06
C GLY A 911 -5.88 -2.68 21.71
N THR A 912 -6.08 -1.47 21.18
CA THR A 912 -5.59 -1.09 19.84
C THR A 912 -4.79 0.22 19.85
N ILE A 913 -3.95 0.39 18.83
CA ILE A 913 -3.19 1.60 18.54
C ILE A 913 -3.51 2.02 17.11
N ASN A 914 -4.02 3.24 16.95
CA ASN A 914 -4.27 3.82 15.63
C ASN A 914 -2.94 4.10 14.92
N MET A 915 -2.74 3.54 13.73
CA MET A 915 -1.55 3.72 12.92
C MET A 915 -1.86 4.36 11.56
N GLU A 916 -2.98 5.09 11.48
CA GLU A 916 -3.47 5.72 10.25
C GLU A 916 -2.49 6.70 9.63
N LYS A 917 -1.94 7.63 10.44
CA LYS A 917 -1.01 8.66 9.96
C LYS A 917 0.35 8.08 9.54
N PRO A 918 1.00 7.20 10.33
CA PRO A 918 2.30 6.64 9.92
C PRO A 918 2.23 5.76 8.67
N PHE A 919 1.17 4.97 8.50
CA PHE A 919 1.01 4.09 7.34
C PHE A 919 0.32 4.77 6.15
N ASN A 920 -0.32 5.93 6.37
CA ASN A 920 -1.18 6.59 5.39
C ASN A 920 -2.24 5.64 4.80
N ALA A 921 -2.80 4.80 5.67
CA ALA A 921 -3.74 3.72 5.38
C ALA A 921 -4.56 3.47 6.66
N PRO A 922 -5.71 2.79 6.65
CA PRO A 922 -6.54 2.56 7.82
C PRO A 922 -5.94 1.46 8.72
N ALA A 923 -4.65 1.55 9.03
CA ALA A 923 -3.89 0.55 9.78
C ALA A 923 -4.11 0.70 11.28
N VAL A 924 -4.25 -0.44 11.95
CA VAL A 924 -4.41 -0.55 13.40
C VAL A 924 -3.47 -1.62 13.91
N VAL A 925 -2.83 -1.38 15.05
CA VAL A 925 -1.98 -2.36 15.74
C VAL A 925 -2.66 -2.84 17.02
N SER A 926 -2.59 -4.13 17.30
CA SER A 926 -3.18 -4.74 18.51
C SER A 926 -2.38 -5.91 19.06
N LEU A 927 -2.86 -6.42 20.20
CA LEU A 927 -2.63 -7.78 20.72
C LEU A 927 -2.80 -8.83 19.59
N PRO A 928 -1.98 -9.88 19.38
CA PRO A 928 -2.41 -11.02 18.56
C PRO A 928 -3.75 -11.57 19.03
N HIS A 929 -4.56 -12.04 18.09
CA HIS A 929 -5.92 -12.53 18.34
C HIS A 929 -6.83 -11.53 19.07
N PHE A 930 -6.49 -10.23 19.05
CA PHE A 930 -7.16 -9.19 19.82
C PHE A 930 -7.12 -9.44 21.35
N TYR A 931 -6.03 -10.03 21.86
CA TYR A 931 -5.84 -10.27 23.29
C TYR A 931 -6.10 -9.00 24.11
N LYS A 932 -7.02 -9.12 25.08
CA LYS A 932 -7.45 -8.03 25.98
C LYS A 932 -7.97 -6.78 25.26
N SER A 933 -8.38 -6.90 24.00
CA SER A 933 -9.10 -5.84 23.30
C SER A 933 -10.58 -5.84 23.71
N ASN A 934 -11.31 -4.80 23.29
CA ASN A 934 -12.76 -4.76 23.45
C ASN A 934 -13.39 -6.07 22.92
N SER A 935 -14.24 -6.73 23.70
CA SER A 935 -14.80 -8.07 23.39
C SER A 935 -15.44 -8.12 22.01
N ASN A 936 -16.03 -7.01 21.57
CA ASN A 936 -16.69 -6.95 20.28
C ASN A 936 -15.73 -7.15 19.10
N LEU A 937 -14.44 -6.77 19.19
CA LEU A 937 -13.51 -6.91 18.06
C LEU A 937 -13.20 -8.38 17.73
N SER A 938 -12.92 -9.20 18.75
CA SER A 938 -12.72 -10.64 18.54
C SER A 938 -14.01 -11.33 18.08
N ASP A 939 -15.17 -10.84 18.52
CA ASP A 939 -16.47 -11.41 18.14
C ASP A 939 -16.88 -11.07 16.70
N LEU A 940 -16.29 -10.02 16.12
CA LEU A 940 -16.56 -9.59 14.73
C LEU A 940 -15.79 -10.39 13.68
N ILE A 941 -14.79 -11.19 14.05
CA ILE A 941 -14.03 -12.02 13.10
C ILE A 941 -13.88 -13.47 13.59
N THR A 942 -13.55 -14.39 12.68
CA THR A 942 -13.22 -15.78 13.03
C THR A 942 -11.83 -16.12 12.51
N ILE A 943 -10.90 -16.43 13.41
CA ILE A 943 -9.56 -16.91 13.06
C ILE A 943 -9.51 -18.42 13.28
N LYS A 944 -9.00 -19.16 12.29
CA LYS A 944 -8.83 -20.61 12.36
C LYS A 944 -7.37 -20.99 12.12
N ASN A 945 -6.90 -22.08 12.70
CA ASN A 945 -5.63 -22.67 12.30
C ASN A 945 -5.76 -23.42 10.95
N LYS A 946 -4.66 -23.98 10.45
CA LYS A 946 -4.62 -24.78 9.22
C LYS A 946 -5.52 -26.03 9.25
N ASP A 947 -5.82 -26.55 10.44
CA ASP A 947 -6.70 -27.70 10.66
C ASP A 947 -8.20 -27.30 10.74
N GLY A 948 -8.50 -26.00 10.65
CA GLY A 948 -9.87 -25.46 10.70
C GLY A 948 -10.42 -25.19 12.11
N HIS A 949 -9.61 -25.37 13.15
CA HIS A 949 -9.99 -25.10 14.55
C HIS A 949 -9.97 -23.60 14.82
N VAL A 950 -11.01 -23.08 15.47
CA VAL A 950 -11.08 -21.65 15.86
C VAL A 950 -10.03 -21.36 16.92
N ILE A 951 -9.26 -20.30 16.70
CA ILE A 951 -8.25 -19.78 17.62
C ILE A 951 -8.83 -18.60 18.36
N ASN A 952 -8.69 -18.61 19.68
CA ASN A 952 -9.10 -17.51 20.56
C ASN A 952 -7.86 -16.93 21.24
N ALA A 953 -7.96 -15.67 21.66
CA ALA A 953 -6.90 -15.02 22.41
C ALA A 953 -6.53 -15.79 23.68
N SER A 954 -5.25 -15.87 23.98
CA SER A 954 -4.71 -16.62 25.12
C SER A 954 -3.51 -15.90 25.75
N ASP A 955 -3.01 -16.41 26.87
CA ASP A 955 -1.83 -15.83 27.52
C ASP A 955 -0.55 -15.94 26.66
N TYR A 956 -0.56 -16.73 25.59
CA TYR A 956 0.52 -16.75 24.59
C TYR A 956 0.61 -15.45 23.78
N ASP A 957 -0.42 -14.61 23.79
CA ASP A 957 -0.51 -13.34 23.03
C ASP A 957 -0.01 -12.12 23.83
N LYS A 958 0.50 -12.34 25.06
CA LYS A 958 1.02 -11.28 25.94
C LYS A 958 2.36 -10.71 25.48
N ILE A 959 2.61 -9.45 25.81
CA ILE A 959 3.95 -8.85 25.80
C ILE A 959 4.52 -8.92 27.21
N TYR A 960 5.71 -9.49 27.35
CA TYR A 960 6.36 -9.63 28.65
C TYR A 960 7.88 -9.61 28.56
N ALA A 961 8.53 -9.34 29.69
CA ALA A 961 9.97 -9.40 29.86
C ALA A 961 10.33 -9.94 31.25
N ASN A 962 11.30 -10.86 31.29
CA ASN A 962 11.94 -11.36 32.50
C ASN A 962 13.29 -10.67 32.66
N ILE A 963 13.36 -9.73 33.59
CA ILE A 963 14.50 -8.82 33.72
C ILE A 963 15.29 -9.14 34.98
N GLU A 964 16.61 -9.25 34.85
CA GLU A 964 17.51 -9.50 35.97
C GLU A 964 17.60 -8.28 36.90
N LYS A 965 17.46 -8.52 38.20
CA LYS A 965 17.24 -7.49 39.24
C LYS A 965 18.38 -6.47 39.34
N TYR A 966 19.64 -6.91 39.28
CA TYR A 966 20.78 -6.04 39.58
C TYR A 966 21.25 -5.24 38.36
N SER A 967 21.37 -5.89 37.21
CA SER A 967 21.86 -5.31 35.96
C SER A 967 20.79 -4.60 35.13
N GLY A 968 19.52 -4.94 35.31
CA GLY A 968 18.44 -4.47 34.45
C GLY A 968 18.43 -5.12 33.06
N ALA A 969 19.16 -6.22 32.86
CA ALA A 969 19.22 -6.93 31.58
C ALA A 969 17.98 -7.84 31.38
N PRO A 970 17.26 -7.74 30.24
CA PRO A 970 16.16 -8.64 29.91
C PRO A 970 16.73 -10.00 29.48
N LEU A 971 16.68 -10.99 30.38
CA LEU A 971 17.19 -12.34 30.09
C LEU A 971 16.28 -13.12 29.14
N GLN A 972 14.99 -12.76 29.12
CA GLN A 972 14.00 -13.22 28.17
C GLN A 972 12.99 -12.10 27.94
N ALA A 973 12.68 -11.79 26.68
CA ALA A 973 11.65 -10.82 26.34
C ALA A 973 10.89 -11.25 25.09
N VAL A 974 9.59 -10.93 25.07
CA VAL A 974 8.69 -11.17 23.95
C VAL A 974 7.86 -9.92 23.72
N ILE A 975 7.93 -9.40 22.49
CA ILE A 975 7.05 -8.35 21.97
C ILE A 975 6.32 -8.96 20.78
N GLN A 976 5.01 -8.85 20.74
CA GLN A 976 4.23 -9.31 19.60
C GLN A 976 3.13 -8.32 19.28
N LEU A 977 3.07 -7.94 18.01
CA LEU A 977 2.18 -6.91 17.52
C LEU A 977 1.50 -7.43 16.26
N MET A 978 0.17 -7.40 16.28
CA MET A 978 -0.63 -7.72 15.11
C MET A 978 -0.95 -6.43 14.36
N ILE A 979 -0.54 -6.35 13.10
CA ILE A 979 -0.93 -5.27 12.19
C ILE A 979 -2.20 -5.72 11.47
N SER A 980 -3.18 -4.83 11.45
CA SER A 980 -4.52 -5.06 10.91
C SER A 980 -5.00 -3.87 10.09
N MET A 981 -5.99 -4.10 9.22
CA MET A 981 -6.66 -3.05 8.45
C MET A 981 -8.07 -2.83 8.97
N LYS A 982 -8.39 -1.58 9.31
CA LYS A 982 -9.74 -1.15 9.66
C LYS A 982 -10.59 -1.09 8.39
N ILE A 983 -11.79 -1.62 8.50
CA ILE A 983 -12.87 -1.40 7.55
C ILE A 983 -14.04 -0.76 8.28
N GLN A 984 -14.54 0.34 7.73
CA GLN A 984 -15.64 1.10 8.31
C GLN A 984 -16.88 0.98 7.43
N LYS A 985 -18.05 1.15 8.05
CA LYS A 985 -19.28 1.29 7.29
C LYS A 985 -19.29 2.63 6.56
N ASP A 986 -19.08 2.58 5.25
CA ASP A 986 -19.07 3.75 4.37
C ASP A 986 -19.80 3.49 3.04
N GLU A 987 -19.66 4.41 2.09
CA GLU A 987 -20.31 4.29 0.78
C GLU A 987 -19.74 3.17 -0.09
N LEU A 988 -18.50 2.71 0.15
CA LEU A 988 -17.88 1.58 -0.56
C LEU A 988 -18.30 0.25 0.09
N PHE A 989 -18.36 0.22 1.42
CA PHE A 989 -18.63 -0.98 2.23
C PHE A 989 -20.01 -0.95 2.90
N ILE A 990 -21.06 -0.69 2.13
CA ILE A 990 -22.42 -0.42 2.65
C ILE A 990 -23.03 -1.56 3.49
N ASN A 991 -22.66 -2.82 3.22
CA ASN A 991 -23.18 -3.98 3.96
C ASN A 991 -22.33 -4.37 5.18
N VAL A 992 -21.23 -3.66 5.43
CA VAL A 992 -20.49 -3.78 6.69
C VAL A 992 -21.39 -3.23 7.81
N LYS A 993 -21.77 -4.10 8.75
CA LYS A 993 -22.74 -3.77 9.80
C LYS A 993 -22.16 -2.84 10.85
N GLU A 994 -20.91 -3.08 11.22
CA GLU A 994 -20.16 -2.38 12.26
C GLU A 994 -18.70 -2.26 11.83
N ASP A 995 -18.02 -1.20 12.27
CA ASP A 995 -16.60 -1.02 12.03
C ASP A 995 -15.81 -2.20 12.63
N MET A 996 -14.93 -2.80 11.84
CA MET A 996 -14.17 -3.97 12.26
C MET A 996 -12.70 -3.85 11.84
N VAL A 997 -11.87 -4.68 12.47
CA VAL A 997 -10.42 -4.69 12.26
C VAL A 997 -10.02 -6.06 11.73
N LEU A 998 -9.46 -6.07 10.52
CA LEU A 998 -9.13 -7.28 9.78
C LEU A 998 -7.63 -7.60 9.93
N PRO A 999 -7.26 -8.75 10.52
CA PRO A 999 -5.86 -9.09 10.78
C PRO A 999 -5.10 -9.34 9.47
N LEU A 1000 -3.90 -8.76 9.36
CA LEU A 1000 -3.02 -8.92 8.19
C LEU A 1000 -1.81 -9.79 8.54
N ILE A 1001 -1.00 -9.36 9.51
CA ILE A 1001 0.17 -10.11 9.99
C ILE A 1001 0.38 -9.93 11.49
N THR A 1002 1.08 -10.86 12.12
CA THR A 1002 1.66 -10.70 13.45
C THR A 1002 3.17 -10.74 13.37
N LEU A 1003 3.82 -9.73 13.94
CA LEU A 1003 5.27 -9.65 14.12
C LEU A 1003 5.60 -10.09 15.55
N TYR A 1004 6.23 -11.25 15.67
CA TYR A 1004 6.72 -11.79 16.93
C TYR A 1004 8.22 -11.52 17.07
N ASN A 1005 8.58 -10.82 18.12
CA ASN A 1005 9.92 -10.37 18.43
C ASN A 1005 10.35 -11.00 19.75
N SER A 1006 11.38 -11.84 19.75
CA SER A 1006 11.89 -12.41 20.99
C SER A 1006 13.40 -12.32 21.12
N GLY A 1007 13.87 -12.20 22.35
CA GLY A 1007 15.29 -12.25 22.69
C GLY A 1007 15.43 -13.10 23.94
N ASN A 1008 16.21 -14.17 23.84
CA ASN A 1008 16.53 -15.05 24.96
C ASN A 1008 18.05 -15.14 25.10
N PHE A 1009 18.56 -14.88 26.30
CA PHE A 1009 19.95 -15.19 26.59
C PHE A 1009 20.19 -16.69 26.49
N THR A 1010 21.36 -17.08 26.00
CA THR A 1010 21.83 -18.46 26.09
C THR A 1010 22.51 -18.68 27.43
N GLU A 1011 22.59 -19.93 27.91
CA GLU A 1011 23.35 -20.25 29.12
C GLU A 1011 24.80 -19.76 29.04
N LYS A 1012 25.41 -19.91 27.85
CA LYS A 1012 26.76 -19.43 27.57
C LYS A 1012 26.85 -17.90 27.68
N GLY A 1013 25.89 -17.18 27.11
CA GLY A 1013 25.80 -15.72 27.20
C GLY A 1013 25.63 -15.24 28.65
N VAL A 1014 24.78 -15.91 29.44
CA VAL A 1014 24.64 -15.59 30.87
C VAL A 1014 25.94 -15.85 31.63
N LYS A 1015 26.61 -16.98 31.38
CA LYS A 1015 27.87 -17.31 32.04
C LYS A 1015 29.00 -16.34 31.69
N ALA A 1016 29.07 -15.91 30.44
CA ALA A 1016 30.11 -14.98 29.98
C ALA A 1016 29.94 -13.58 30.58
N ASN A 1017 28.72 -13.06 30.62
CA ASN A 1017 28.47 -11.66 30.92
C ASN A 1017 28.03 -11.42 32.37
N PHE A 1018 27.38 -12.40 32.98
CA PHE A 1018 26.87 -12.32 34.35
C PHE A 1018 27.45 -13.41 35.25
N GLY A 1019 28.56 -14.05 34.85
CA GLY A 1019 29.19 -15.11 35.62
C GLY A 1019 29.63 -14.68 37.02
N GLU A 1020 30.22 -13.48 37.13
CA GLU A 1020 30.59 -12.90 38.42
C GLU A 1020 29.37 -12.62 39.29
N LEU A 1021 28.33 -12.00 38.72
CA LEU A 1021 27.07 -11.72 39.41
C LEU A 1021 26.41 -13.02 39.89
N LYS A 1022 26.30 -14.03 39.02
CA LYS A 1022 25.79 -15.37 39.35
C LYS A 1022 26.58 -16.02 40.48
N THR A 1023 27.90 -15.90 40.47
CA THR A 1023 28.78 -16.46 41.51
C THR A 1023 28.59 -15.72 42.83
N GLY A 1024 28.49 -14.38 42.80
CA GLY A 1024 28.17 -13.55 43.96
C GLY A 1024 26.83 -13.92 44.57
N LEU A 1025 25.76 -13.99 43.76
CA LEU A 1025 24.41 -14.36 44.22
C LEU A 1025 24.35 -15.80 44.75
N SER A 1026 25.04 -16.75 44.11
CA SER A 1026 25.17 -18.11 44.62
C SER A 1026 25.89 -18.14 45.97
N THR A 1027 26.91 -17.30 46.16
CA THR A 1027 27.64 -17.14 47.43
C THR A 1027 26.75 -16.52 48.52
N ILE A 1028 25.89 -15.57 48.17
CA ILE A 1028 24.86 -15.01 49.08
C ILE A 1028 23.83 -16.07 49.46
N ASN A 1029 23.44 -16.95 48.54
CA ASN A 1029 22.39 -17.94 48.81
C ASN A 1029 22.90 -19.17 49.57
N TRP A 1030 24.10 -19.67 49.25
CA TRP A 1030 24.65 -20.91 49.81
C TRP A 1030 25.87 -20.70 50.70
N GLY A 1031 26.69 -19.69 50.40
CA GLY A 1031 27.98 -19.48 51.05
C GLY A 1031 27.85 -19.21 52.55
N TRP A 1032 26.84 -18.45 52.98
CA TRP A 1032 26.61 -18.24 54.41
C TRP A 1032 26.16 -19.51 55.13
N TYR A 1033 25.31 -20.35 54.53
CA TYR A 1033 24.94 -21.64 55.13
C TYR A 1033 26.15 -22.55 55.30
N LEU A 1034 27.05 -22.57 54.31
CA LEU A 1034 28.27 -23.38 54.34
C LEU A 1034 29.22 -22.88 55.44
N ILE A 1035 29.43 -21.56 55.52
CA ILE A 1035 30.31 -20.94 56.52
C ILE A 1035 29.71 -21.05 57.93
N MET A 1036 28.41 -20.87 58.07
CA MET A 1036 27.67 -21.09 59.31
C MET A 1036 27.78 -22.55 59.77
N SER A 1037 27.61 -23.50 58.84
CA SER A 1037 27.74 -24.94 59.13
C SER A 1037 29.14 -25.30 59.61
N VAL A 1038 30.19 -24.75 58.97
CA VAL A 1038 31.59 -24.91 59.42
C VAL A 1038 31.77 -24.34 60.83
N GLY A 1039 31.25 -23.13 61.10
CA GLY A 1039 31.29 -22.54 62.44
C GLY A 1039 30.61 -23.41 63.50
N ILE A 1040 29.42 -23.93 63.21
CA ILE A 1040 28.67 -24.83 64.10
C ILE A 1040 29.42 -26.15 64.32
N ILE A 1041 29.96 -26.77 63.26
CA ILE A 1041 30.74 -28.01 63.37
C ILE A 1041 31.98 -27.82 64.24
N MET A 1042 32.68 -26.69 64.12
CA MET A 1042 33.84 -26.38 64.96
C MET A 1042 33.46 -26.21 66.44
N ILE A 1043 32.33 -25.55 66.73
CA ILE A 1043 31.80 -25.41 68.09
C ILE A 1043 31.38 -26.77 68.64
N LEU A 1044 30.63 -27.57 67.88
CA LEU A 1044 30.22 -28.93 68.27
C LEU A 1044 31.42 -29.85 68.47
N GLY A 1045 32.44 -29.74 67.62
CA GLY A 1045 33.70 -30.47 67.76
C GLY A 1045 34.45 -30.09 69.04
N ALA A 1046 34.49 -28.81 69.40
CA ALA A 1046 35.07 -28.37 70.67
C ALA A 1046 34.27 -28.91 71.87
N ILE A 1047 32.94 -28.91 71.81
CA ILE A 1047 32.06 -29.50 72.83
C ILE A 1047 32.31 -31.01 72.94
N LEU A 1048 32.41 -31.72 71.81
CA LEU A 1048 32.68 -33.15 71.78
C LEU A 1048 34.03 -33.50 72.40
N ILE A 1049 35.08 -32.73 72.10
CA ILE A 1049 36.41 -32.88 72.72
C ILE A 1049 36.32 -32.66 74.24
N VAL A 1050 35.55 -31.67 74.71
CA VAL A 1050 35.29 -31.43 76.14
C VAL A 1050 34.56 -32.63 76.78
N VAL A 1051 33.53 -33.17 76.13
CA VAL A 1051 32.76 -34.34 76.61
C VAL A 1051 33.65 -35.58 76.69
N ILE A 1052 34.43 -35.87 75.64
CA ILE A 1052 35.37 -37.00 75.62
C ILE A 1052 36.45 -36.84 76.69
N ALA A 1053 36.97 -35.62 76.90
CA ALA A 1053 37.95 -35.33 77.94
C ALA A 1053 37.37 -35.52 79.35
N LYS A 1054 36.12 -35.07 79.59
CA LYS A 1054 35.40 -35.31 80.86
C LYS A 1054 35.15 -36.80 81.09
N TYR A 1055 34.72 -37.54 80.07
CA TYR A 1055 34.46 -38.97 80.15
C TYR A 1055 35.75 -39.77 80.42
N LYS A 1056 36.85 -39.45 79.73
CA LYS A 1056 38.16 -40.06 80.01
C LYS A 1056 38.65 -39.74 81.41
N LYS A 1057 38.47 -38.51 81.89
CA LYS A 1057 38.82 -38.13 83.28
C LYS A 1057 38.00 -38.93 84.29
N GLN A 1058 36.68 -39.02 84.12
CA GLN A 1058 35.82 -39.84 85.00
C GLN A 1058 36.20 -41.32 84.99
N LYS A 1059 36.55 -41.89 83.82
CA LYS A 1059 36.98 -43.29 83.71
C LYS A 1059 38.36 -43.54 84.36
N VAL A 1060 39.25 -42.56 84.32
CA VAL A 1060 40.54 -42.63 85.04
C VAL A 1060 40.29 -42.52 86.55
N ASP A 1061 39.49 -41.55 86.97
CA ASP A 1061 39.15 -41.34 88.39
C ASP A 1061 38.40 -42.56 88.99
N SER A 1062 37.56 -43.26 88.22
CA SER A 1062 36.86 -44.48 88.67
C SER A 1062 37.78 -45.71 88.81
N VAL A 1063 38.85 -45.79 88.01
CA VAL A 1063 39.86 -46.86 88.12
C VAL A 1063 40.78 -46.64 89.32
N TYR A 1064 41.01 -45.39 89.73
CA TYR A 1064 41.77 -45.05 90.93
C TYR A 1064 40.97 -45.18 92.24
N SER A 1065 39.64 -45.23 92.20
CA SER A 1065 38.80 -45.47 93.39
C SER A 1065 38.54 -46.95 93.70
N GLU A 1066 38.98 -47.87 92.84
CA GLU A 1066 38.86 -49.33 93.02
C GLU A 1066 40.19 -50.04 93.36
N GLN A 1067 41.27 -49.27 93.58
CA GLN A 1067 42.52 -49.72 94.23
C GLN A 1067 42.62 -49.07 95.61
#